data_AF-A0A8H5QRJ7-F1
#
_entry.id   AF-A0A8H5QRJ7-F1
#
_cell.length_a   1.000
_cell.length_b   1.000
_cell.length_c   1.000
_cell.angle_alpha   90.00
_cell.angle_beta   90.00
_cell.angle_gamma   90.00
#
_symmetry.space_group_name_H-M   'P 1'
#
loop_
_entity.id
_entity.type
_entity.pdbx_description
1 polymer ?
#
loop_
_entity_poly.entity_id
_entity_poly.type
_entity_poly.pdbx_seq_one_letter_code
_entity_poly.pdbx_strand_id
1 'polypeptide(L)'
;MASQGSSSASPGDVYACEVIQDWDPRAINARLPGGLTPALKVQKGDNVWAFYINQGYGYIHLPTGDTHLRGWVPLNILKKGAIKVEEPPIQLPAEFRNFRSTASQPPQGTQTKSDASVLLKTLQTLWKKIKSEQFLIQGVVSGMNEQSHSIFFHRNAAQYGDVVYSCITKDARAIMDKGNFSIEQLKKLPPVSNTYPKQAGIYIIIYEDFGGSQSGNTTYTIAIYIGQTVQFQKRMEAHTRDAGTKNSVHYSLAKKAKKMVMIPILLQTATAVPPSFLDIAEFSMVCLFRSWFAALFQPRDPALLGSYSIDHEGCLVFSRLMRQVSSETGWNISRTYGLNWNTPILKHPKFDQPWVAWHEPELDVFKYRTRRTLWKNAGEVNVRWYAGEHIQIPLEVASDAGFVSGGQSVHLEVEVRKKGSEYLTHPFRFVRLPPQIGRNPELEKLKSLAVKIQWLPNGQTKWREYYVERSRLWQPISKTNDVLRIYRLGLMMLCDVEKISYTGAPAWIHTLSPTEIQFLRYDHLGQRRVVESVLPKVLPWPADNTMARNTERLNTMFPRQSFPNTIIGPKPPPGFFTNNRKACDMCLSQRTTTACKYDPADNSCQCCRPLNRPCTWSRAGQDVMDEFVHGKSLEELGIAVNLSRDVGSMIGPMAEPPFDPDIEGMEHGDQQG
;
A
#
# COMPACT_ATOMS: atom_id res chain seq x y z
N MET A 1 -57.61 -16.19 5.92
CA MET A 1 -56.60 -16.34 4.86
C MET A 1 -56.01 -14.97 4.55
N ALA A 2 -54.70 -14.94 4.30
CA ALA A 2 -53.81 -13.80 4.00
C ALA A 2 -53.48 -12.87 5.19
N SER A 3 -52.23 -12.53 5.52
CA SER A 3 -50.90 -13.09 5.19
C SER A 3 -49.92 -12.52 6.23
N GLN A 4 -49.32 -13.37 7.05
CA GLN A 4 -48.22 -13.00 7.94
C GLN A 4 -46.98 -12.70 7.08
N GLY A 5 -46.56 -11.43 7.05
CA GLY A 5 -45.23 -11.04 6.60
C GLY A 5 -44.24 -11.28 7.74
N SER A 6 -43.45 -12.35 7.64
CA SER A 6 -42.43 -12.74 8.59
C SER A 6 -41.33 -11.68 8.73
N SER A 7 -41.16 -11.09 9.92
CA SER A 7 -39.91 -10.44 10.30
C SER A 7 -38.97 -11.50 10.88
N SER A 8 -38.14 -12.11 10.03
CA SER A 8 -37.09 -13.05 10.45
C SER A 8 -35.76 -12.34 10.62
N ALA A 9 -35.62 -11.48 11.63
CA ALA A 9 -34.33 -10.89 11.98
C ALA A 9 -34.02 -11.17 13.46
N SER A 10 -32.85 -11.75 13.71
CA SER A 10 -32.27 -11.94 15.04
C SER A 10 -32.07 -10.59 15.74
N PRO A 11 -32.17 -10.49 17.08
CA PRO A 11 -32.02 -9.23 17.83
C PRO A 11 -30.62 -8.56 17.80
N GLY A 12 -29.75 -8.88 16.84
CA GLY A 12 -28.36 -8.39 16.77
C GLY A 12 -27.87 -7.99 15.37
N ASP A 13 -28.70 -8.08 14.32
CA ASP A 13 -28.25 -7.79 12.95
C ASP A 13 -28.32 -6.29 12.65
N VAL A 14 -27.16 -5.64 12.63
CA VAL A 14 -27.03 -4.22 12.22
C VAL A 14 -26.87 -4.16 10.70
N TYR A 15 -27.74 -3.46 10.00
CA TYR A 15 -27.70 -3.36 8.54
C TYR A 15 -27.03 -2.08 8.06
N ALA A 16 -26.18 -2.19 7.05
CA ALA A 16 -25.72 -1.04 6.30
C ALA A 16 -26.84 -0.52 5.40
N CYS A 17 -27.17 0.76 5.51
CA CYS A 17 -28.23 1.40 4.73
C CYS A 17 -27.72 2.68 4.07
N GLU A 18 -28.32 3.02 2.93
CA GLU A 18 -28.14 4.29 2.22
C GLU A 18 -29.48 5.03 2.24
N VAL A 19 -29.46 6.32 2.55
CA VAL A 19 -30.65 7.17 2.49
C VAL A 19 -30.94 7.53 1.04
N ILE A 20 -32.11 7.16 0.52
CA ILE A 20 -32.45 7.37 -0.90
C ILE A 20 -33.24 8.65 -1.17
N GLN A 21 -33.72 9.31 -0.12
CA GLN A 21 -34.50 10.54 -0.17
C GLN A 21 -34.23 11.40 1.08
N ASP A 22 -34.18 12.72 0.91
CA ASP A 22 -34.07 13.66 2.02
C ASP A 22 -35.23 13.50 3.01
N TRP A 23 -34.93 13.57 4.30
CA TRP A 23 -35.92 13.52 5.36
C TRP A 23 -35.61 14.55 6.43
N ASP A 24 -36.46 15.57 6.49
CA ASP A 24 -36.45 16.60 7.53
C ASP A 24 -37.83 16.62 8.22
N PRO A 25 -37.96 15.96 9.38
CA PRO A 25 -39.24 15.84 10.07
C PRO A 25 -39.78 17.21 10.54
N ARG A 26 -38.91 18.22 10.73
CA ARG A 26 -39.32 19.58 11.09
C ARG A 26 -39.85 20.33 9.87
N ALA A 27 -39.19 20.21 8.73
CA ALA A 27 -39.61 20.91 7.50
C ALA A 27 -40.96 20.40 6.96
N ILE A 28 -41.25 19.11 7.14
CA ILE A 28 -42.48 18.47 6.62
C ILE A 28 -43.55 18.28 7.70
N ASN A 29 -43.35 18.80 8.92
CA ASN A 29 -44.24 18.63 10.08
C ASN A 29 -44.63 17.15 10.38
N ALA A 30 -43.72 16.21 10.13
CA ALA A 30 -43.96 14.80 10.40
C ALA A 30 -43.79 14.47 11.89
N ARG A 31 -44.79 13.82 12.48
CA ARG A 31 -44.72 13.26 13.84
C ARG A 31 -44.47 11.76 13.77
N LEU A 32 -43.47 11.29 14.51
CA LEU A 32 -43.24 9.86 14.67
C LEU A 32 -44.31 9.23 15.58
N PRO A 33 -44.64 7.93 15.39
CA PRO A 33 -45.47 7.18 16.31
C PRO A 33 -44.97 7.24 17.77
N GLY A 34 -45.89 7.10 18.73
CA GLY A 34 -45.57 7.11 20.16
C GLY A 34 -44.52 6.06 20.52
N GLY A 35 -43.47 6.48 21.24
CA GLY A 35 -42.33 5.63 21.62
C GLY A 35 -41.12 5.70 20.68
N LEU A 36 -41.23 6.33 19.51
CA LEU A 36 -40.13 6.49 18.55
C LEU A 36 -39.55 7.91 18.63
N THR A 37 -38.63 8.13 19.56
CA THR A 37 -37.92 9.41 19.73
C THR A 37 -36.43 9.19 20.02
N PRO A 38 -35.52 10.08 19.56
CA PRO A 38 -35.77 11.26 18.73
C PRO A 38 -35.90 10.92 17.23
N ALA A 39 -36.55 11.80 16.46
CA ALA A 39 -36.50 11.75 14.98
C ALA A 39 -35.16 12.30 14.50
N LEU A 40 -34.57 11.70 13.47
CA LEU A 40 -33.29 12.15 12.90
C LEU A 40 -33.50 12.78 11.53
N LYS A 41 -32.88 13.94 11.28
CA LYS A 41 -32.79 14.55 9.95
C LYS A 41 -31.67 13.86 9.17
N VAL A 42 -31.95 13.47 7.93
CA VAL A 42 -30.98 12.83 7.03
C VAL A 42 -31.12 13.37 5.60
N GLN A 43 -30.03 13.27 4.84
CA GLN A 43 -29.95 13.68 3.44
C GLN A 43 -29.79 12.47 2.53
N LYS A 44 -30.28 12.59 1.30
CA LYS A 44 -30.07 11.60 0.25
C LYS A 44 -28.57 11.38 0.03
N GLY A 45 -28.15 10.12 0.02
CA GLY A 45 -26.76 9.70 -0.10
C GLY A 45 -26.07 9.44 1.24
N ASP A 46 -26.71 9.74 2.37
CA ASP A 46 -26.14 9.43 3.69
C ASP A 46 -26.00 7.91 3.88
N ASN A 47 -24.81 7.48 4.29
CA ASN A 47 -24.54 6.10 4.71
C ASN A 47 -24.83 5.97 6.21
N VAL A 48 -25.78 5.10 6.56
CA VAL A 48 -26.26 4.93 7.93
C VAL A 48 -26.27 3.46 8.36
N TRP A 49 -26.28 3.21 9.67
CA TRP A 49 -26.42 1.88 10.25
C TRP A 49 -27.81 1.72 10.86
N ALA A 50 -28.58 0.74 10.43
CA ALA A 50 -29.91 0.44 10.97
C ALA A 50 -29.85 -0.72 11.97
N PHE A 51 -30.25 -0.46 13.22
CA PHE A 51 -30.16 -1.42 14.34
C PHE A 51 -31.50 -2.10 14.64
N TYR A 52 -32.56 -1.29 14.73
CA TYR A 52 -33.90 -1.76 15.05
C TYR A 52 -34.83 -1.38 13.92
N ILE A 53 -35.46 -2.38 13.32
CA ILE A 53 -36.40 -2.23 12.22
C ILE A 53 -37.76 -2.64 12.75
N ASN A 54 -38.70 -1.70 12.89
CA ASN A 54 -40.03 -1.96 13.44
C ASN A 54 -41.09 -1.13 12.70
N GLN A 55 -42.21 -1.76 12.33
CA GLN A 55 -43.44 -1.08 11.87
C GLN A 55 -43.22 0.08 10.87
N GLY A 56 -42.37 -0.13 9.85
CA GLY A 56 -42.12 0.90 8.83
C GLY A 56 -41.09 1.97 9.20
N TYR A 57 -40.46 1.88 10.38
CA TYR A 57 -39.39 2.78 10.83
C TYR A 57 -38.12 2.02 11.22
N GLY A 58 -36.98 2.69 11.06
CA GLY A 58 -35.65 2.20 11.43
C GLY A 58 -34.98 3.14 12.42
N TYR A 59 -34.44 2.59 13.51
CA TYR A 59 -33.51 3.33 14.37
C TYR A 59 -32.12 3.28 13.75
N ILE A 60 -31.62 4.45 13.36
CA ILE A 60 -30.38 4.56 12.59
C ILE A 60 -29.31 5.32 13.37
N HIS A 61 -28.05 4.98 13.09
CA HIS A 61 -26.89 5.79 13.45
C HIS A 61 -26.29 6.40 12.16
N LEU A 62 -26.21 7.72 12.13
CA LEU A 62 -25.51 8.50 11.11
C LEU A 62 -24.13 8.89 11.66
N PRO A 63 -23.03 8.41 11.07
CA PRO A 63 -21.69 8.82 11.46
C PRO A 63 -21.46 10.32 11.16
N THR A 64 -20.91 11.05 12.13
CA THR A 64 -20.54 12.47 12.02
C THR A 64 -19.15 12.67 12.63
N GLY A 65 -18.11 12.32 11.86
CA GLY A 65 -16.72 12.27 12.35
C GLY A 65 -16.60 11.25 13.50
N ASP A 66 -16.00 11.66 14.61
CA ASP A 66 -15.83 10.82 15.82
C ASP A 66 -17.14 10.55 16.59
N THR A 67 -18.23 11.21 16.19
CA THR A 67 -19.54 11.11 16.86
C THR A 67 -20.57 10.47 15.95
N HIS A 68 -21.73 10.15 16.52
CA HIS A 68 -22.84 9.61 15.76
C HIS A 68 -24.13 10.32 16.17
N LEU A 69 -24.89 10.77 15.19
CA LEU A 69 -26.28 11.15 15.40
C LEU A 69 -27.14 9.90 15.36
N ARG A 70 -28.11 9.82 16.28
CA ARG A 70 -28.99 8.66 16.40
C ARG A 70 -30.44 9.11 16.41
N GLY A 71 -31.29 8.33 15.78
CA GLY A 71 -32.72 8.56 15.83
C GLY A 71 -33.48 7.73 14.82
N TRP A 72 -34.79 7.93 14.80
CA TRP A 72 -35.71 7.17 13.97
C TRP A 72 -35.97 7.86 12.64
N VAL A 73 -36.02 7.05 11.59
CA VAL A 73 -36.41 7.45 10.23
C VAL A 73 -37.38 6.43 9.62
N PRO A 74 -38.20 6.81 8.64
CA PRO A 74 -38.99 5.85 7.86
C PRO A 74 -38.11 4.83 7.11
N LEU A 75 -38.55 3.58 6.97
CA LEU A 75 -37.80 2.57 6.21
C LEU A 75 -37.88 2.77 4.70
N ASN A 76 -38.94 3.39 4.20
CA ASN A 76 -39.12 3.65 2.77
C ASN A 76 -38.11 4.64 2.20
N ILE A 77 -37.41 5.41 3.05
CA ILE A 77 -36.30 6.28 2.63
C ILE A 77 -34.93 5.61 2.78
N LEU A 78 -34.89 4.33 3.20
CA LEU A 78 -33.66 3.56 3.36
C LEU A 78 -33.56 2.45 2.31
N LYS A 79 -32.41 2.37 1.65
CA LYS A 79 -32.01 1.20 0.88
C LYS A 79 -31.20 0.26 1.77
N LYS A 80 -31.76 -0.91 2.05
CA LYS A 80 -31.13 -1.95 2.88
C LYS A 80 -29.99 -2.65 2.14
N GLY A 81 -28.82 -2.72 2.77
CA GLY A 81 -27.65 -3.45 2.32
C GLY A 81 -27.35 -4.68 3.19
N ALA A 82 -26.08 -5.09 3.18
CA ALA A 82 -25.56 -6.22 3.94
C ALA A 82 -25.49 -5.93 5.45
N ILE A 83 -25.33 -7.01 6.24
CA ILE A 83 -25.12 -6.94 7.69
C ILE A 83 -23.70 -6.44 7.97
N LYS A 84 -23.56 -5.55 8.96
CA LYS A 84 -22.29 -5.02 9.42
C LYS A 84 -21.30 -6.15 9.71
N VAL A 85 -20.14 -6.06 9.11
CA VAL A 85 -18.99 -6.93 9.42
C VAL A 85 -17.89 -6.07 10.06
N GLU A 86 -17.19 -6.62 11.05
CA GLU A 86 -16.08 -5.91 11.70
C GLU A 86 -14.91 -5.69 10.72
N GLU A 87 -14.59 -6.70 9.91
CA GLU A 87 -13.53 -6.65 8.90
C GLU A 87 -14.11 -6.87 7.50
N PRO A 88 -14.42 -5.80 6.74
CA PRO A 88 -14.98 -5.93 5.40
C PRO A 88 -13.95 -6.54 4.44
N PRO A 89 -14.28 -7.63 3.71
CA PRO A 89 -13.35 -8.27 2.78
C PRO A 89 -12.99 -7.33 1.63
N ILE A 90 -11.76 -7.44 1.13
CA ILE A 90 -11.31 -6.73 -0.07
C ILE A 90 -11.72 -7.52 -1.31
N GLN A 91 -12.45 -6.86 -2.19
CA GLN A 91 -12.86 -7.32 -3.50
C GLN A 91 -12.01 -6.63 -4.56
N LEU A 92 -11.28 -7.43 -5.32
CA LEU A 92 -10.48 -6.98 -6.46
C LEU A 92 -11.37 -6.63 -7.68
N PRO A 93 -10.85 -5.86 -8.67
CA PRO A 93 -11.60 -5.44 -9.85
C PRO A 93 -12.20 -6.60 -10.64
N ALA A 94 -13.27 -6.34 -11.39
CA ALA A 94 -13.98 -7.37 -12.16
C ALA A 94 -13.12 -8.00 -13.27
N GLU A 95 -12.05 -7.35 -13.72
CA GLU A 95 -11.05 -7.92 -14.65
C GLU A 95 -10.36 -9.16 -14.05
N PHE A 96 -10.24 -9.22 -12.72
CA PHE A 96 -9.79 -10.39 -11.95
C PHE A 96 -10.92 -11.45 -11.79
N ARG A 97 -12.19 -11.04 -11.97
CA ARG A 97 -13.39 -11.90 -11.95
C ARG A 97 -13.83 -12.39 -13.33
N ASN A 98 -13.44 -11.71 -14.41
CA ASN A 98 -13.79 -11.95 -15.83
C ASN A 98 -13.02 -13.13 -16.42
N PHE A 99 -13.08 -14.18 -15.65
CA PHE A 99 -12.40 -15.42 -15.80
C PHE A 99 -13.51 -16.49 -15.71
N ARG A 100 -14.77 -16.08 -15.92
CA ARG A 100 -15.83 -16.93 -16.43
C ARG A 100 -15.45 -17.30 -17.86
N SER A 101 -14.62 -18.33 -17.97
CA SER A 101 -14.73 -19.20 -19.13
C SER A 101 -16.19 -19.66 -19.15
N THR A 102 -16.85 -19.43 -20.27
CA THR A 102 -17.99 -20.23 -20.72
C THR A 102 -17.66 -21.68 -20.40
N ALA A 103 -18.26 -22.22 -19.34
CA ALA A 103 -18.21 -23.63 -19.06
C ALA A 103 -18.97 -24.34 -20.18
N SER A 104 -18.30 -24.54 -21.31
CA SER A 104 -18.62 -25.66 -22.17
C SER A 104 -18.39 -26.90 -21.33
N GLN A 105 -19.44 -27.71 -21.27
CA GLN A 105 -19.57 -28.93 -20.50
C GLN A 105 -18.29 -29.79 -20.55
N PRO A 106 -17.99 -30.56 -19.49
CA PRO A 106 -16.92 -31.55 -19.54
C PRO A 106 -17.14 -32.43 -20.78
N PRO A 107 -16.16 -32.60 -21.68
CA PRO A 107 -16.26 -33.59 -22.73
C PRO A 107 -16.45 -34.95 -22.03
N GLN A 108 -17.61 -35.56 -22.25
CA GLN A 108 -17.85 -36.93 -21.86
C GLN A 108 -16.78 -37.81 -22.52
N GLY A 109 -16.05 -38.53 -21.68
CA GLY A 109 -15.46 -39.83 -21.97
C GLY A 109 -14.69 -39.98 -23.27
N THR A 110 -13.38 -39.73 -23.23
CA THR A 110 -12.42 -40.67 -23.82
C THR A 110 -11.25 -40.85 -22.85
N GLN A 111 -11.35 -41.86 -21.98
CA GLN A 111 -10.18 -42.43 -21.33
C GLN A 111 -9.34 -43.13 -22.40
N THR A 112 -8.52 -42.38 -23.12
CA THR A 112 -7.34 -42.96 -23.74
C THR A 112 -6.36 -43.26 -22.61
N LYS A 113 -6.24 -44.55 -22.25
CA LYS A 113 -5.09 -45.07 -21.52
C LYS A 113 -3.83 -44.69 -22.31
N SER A 114 -3.13 -43.64 -21.89
CA SER A 114 -1.72 -43.51 -22.19
C SER A 114 -0.96 -43.72 -20.89
N ASP A 115 0.08 -44.57 -20.93
CA ASP A 115 1.06 -44.78 -19.86
C ASP A 115 1.94 -43.52 -19.62
N ALA A 116 1.44 -42.33 -19.93
CA ALA A 116 2.16 -41.08 -19.83
C ALA A 116 2.13 -40.57 -18.38
N SER A 117 3.30 -40.30 -17.83
CA SER A 117 3.50 -39.65 -16.53
C SER A 117 2.56 -38.44 -16.37
N VAL A 118 1.67 -38.50 -15.37
CA VAL A 118 0.78 -37.39 -15.03
C VAL A 118 1.61 -36.20 -14.53
N LEU A 119 2.69 -36.47 -13.80
CA LEU A 119 3.63 -35.43 -13.34
C LEU A 119 4.24 -34.66 -14.52
N LEU A 120 4.82 -35.35 -15.51
CA LEU A 120 5.41 -34.72 -16.69
C LEU A 120 4.36 -33.92 -17.47
N LYS A 121 3.19 -34.53 -17.71
CA LYS A 121 2.07 -33.87 -18.39
C LYS A 121 1.66 -32.60 -17.65
N THR A 122 1.56 -32.66 -16.32
CA THR A 122 1.21 -31.51 -15.46
C THR A 122 2.22 -30.38 -15.56
N LEU A 123 3.53 -30.70 -15.46
CA LEU A 123 4.60 -29.71 -15.59
C LEU A 123 4.62 -29.06 -16.99
N GLN A 124 4.50 -29.86 -18.05
CA GLN A 124 4.43 -29.35 -19.43
C GLN A 124 3.20 -28.46 -19.63
N THR A 125 2.02 -28.91 -19.18
CA THR A 125 0.77 -28.14 -19.32
C THR A 125 0.83 -26.85 -18.51
N LEU A 126 1.42 -26.84 -17.30
CA LEU A 126 1.62 -25.63 -16.51
C LEU A 126 2.40 -24.56 -17.28
N TRP A 127 3.59 -24.91 -17.77
CA TRP A 127 4.45 -23.95 -18.46
C TRP A 127 3.93 -23.56 -19.85
N LYS A 128 3.25 -24.47 -20.56
CA LYS A 128 2.54 -24.13 -21.81
C LYS A 128 1.41 -23.13 -21.56
N LYS A 129 0.60 -23.32 -20.50
CA LYS A 129 -0.48 -22.39 -20.16
C LYS A 129 0.05 -21.04 -19.70
N ILE A 130 1.09 -20.99 -18.88
CA ILE A 130 1.73 -19.73 -18.48
C ILE A 130 2.14 -18.93 -19.73
N LYS A 131 2.74 -19.59 -20.72
CA LYS A 131 3.14 -18.94 -21.97
C LYS A 131 1.94 -18.51 -22.82
N SER A 132 0.90 -19.34 -22.96
CA SER A 132 -0.28 -19.00 -23.78
C SER A 132 -1.13 -17.89 -23.17
N GLU A 133 -1.15 -17.78 -21.84
CA GLU A 133 -1.90 -16.78 -21.08
C GLU A 133 -1.07 -15.51 -20.81
N GLN A 134 -0.02 -15.25 -21.61
CA GLN A 134 0.91 -14.13 -21.40
C GLN A 134 0.20 -12.79 -21.21
N PHE A 135 -0.70 -12.43 -22.14
CA PHE A 135 -1.41 -11.14 -22.08
C PHE A 135 -2.24 -10.99 -20.81
N LEU A 136 -2.85 -12.09 -20.37
CA LEU A 136 -3.63 -12.13 -19.15
C LEU A 136 -2.75 -11.98 -17.92
N ILE A 137 -1.66 -12.73 -17.83
CA ILE A 137 -0.72 -12.67 -16.71
C ILE A 137 -0.10 -11.27 -16.62
N GLN A 138 0.25 -10.65 -17.74
CA GLN A 138 0.78 -9.28 -17.78
C GLN A 138 -0.25 -8.24 -17.37
N GLY A 139 -1.52 -8.43 -17.73
CA GLY A 139 -2.60 -7.55 -17.28
C GLY A 139 -2.92 -7.68 -15.79
N VAL A 140 -2.77 -8.88 -15.22
CA VAL A 140 -3.11 -9.14 -13.82
C VAL A 140 -1.94 -8.89 -12.87
N VAL A 141 -0.72 -9.24 -13.27
CA VAL A 141 0.53 -9.02 -12.52
C VAL A 141 1.28 -7.88 -13.20
N SER A 142 0.69 -6.69 -13.23
CA SER A 142 1.21 -5.53 -13.95
C SER A 142 2.58 -5.07 -13.41
N GLY A 143 2.87 -5.37 -12.14
CA GLY A 143 4.16 -5.10 -11.49
C GLY A 143 5.27 -6.12 -11.78
N MET A 144 5.08 -7.06 -12.72
CA MET A 144 6.09 -8.07 -13.05
C MET A 144 7.36 -7.43 -13.63
N ASN A 145 8.52 -7.74 -13.03
CA ASN A 145 9.77 -7.16 -13.48
C ASN A 145 10.34 -7.83 -14.76
N GLU A 146 11.26 -7.14 -15.44
CA GLU A 146 11.93 -7.66 -16.66
C GLU A 146 12.55 -9.06 -16.51
N GLN A 147 13.13 -9.41 -15.35
CA GLN A 147 13.71 -10.74 -15.14
C GLN A 147 12.60 -11.79 -15.06
N SER A 148 11.57 -11.58 -14.24
CA SER A 148 10.39 -12.43 -14.15
C SER A 148 9.74 -12.61 -15.52
N HIS A 149 9.60 -11.52 -16.28
CA HIS A 149 9.06 -11.51 -17.64
C HIS A 149 9.94 -12.35 -18.58
N SER A 150 11.25 -12.13 -18.55
CA SER A 150 12.23 -12.88 -19.36
C SER A 150 12.24 -14.38 -19.06
N ILE A 151 11.84 -14.78 -17.83
CA ILE A 151 11.73 -16.18 -17.42
C ILE A 151 10.38 -16.76 -17.86
N PHE A 152 9.26 -16.18 -17.42
CA PHE A 152 7.91 -16.71 -17.67
C PHE A 152 7.56 -16.76 -19.17
N PHE A 153 7.99 -15.74 -19.92
CA PHE A 153 7.65 -15.58 -21.33
C PHE A 153 8.85 -15.82 -22.25
N HIS A 154 9.89 -16.49 -21.74
CA HIS A 154 11.00 -16.92 -22.56
C HIS A 154 10.51 -17.75 -23.76
N ARG A 155 11.19 -17.65 -24.91
CA ARG A 155 10.87 -18.46 -26.09
C ARG A 155 10.80 -19.97 -25.79
N ASN A 156 11.63 -20.46 -24.87
CA ASN A 156 11.70 -21.86 -24.47
C ASN A 156 10.91 -22.18 -23.19
N ALA A 157 10.10 -21.27 -22.64
CA ALA A 157 9.38 -21.49 -21.37
C ALA A 157 8.51 -22.76 -21.40
N ALA A 158 7.88 -23.07 -22.53
CA ALA A 158 7.07 -24.27 -22.71
C ALA A 158 7.84 -25.60 -22.53
N GLN A 159 9.18 -25.57 -22.59
CA GLN A 159 10.07 -26.73 -22.41
C GLN A 159 10.59 -26.84 -20.96
N TYR A 160 10.32 -25.86 -20.10
CA TYR A 160 10.80 -25.89 -18.71
C TYR A 160 10.24 -27.09 -17.94
N GLY A 161 9.02 -27.52 -18.26
CA GLY A 161 8.41 -28.70 -17.64
C GLY A 161 9.25 -29.98 -17.83
N ASP A 162 9.84 -30.16 -19.01
CA ASP A 162 10.70 -31.32 -19.32
C ASP A 162 11.98 -31.30 -18.49
N VAL A 163 12.64 -30.13 -18.44
CA VAL A 163 13.87 -29.93 -17.68
C VAL A 163 13.64 -30.15 -16.18
N VAL A 164 12.60 -29.53 -15.62
CA VAL A 164 12.22 -29.72 -14.22
C VAL A 164 11.93 -31.19 -13.93
N TYR A 165 11.12 -31.85 -14.76
CA TYR A 165 10.79 -33.27 -14.59
C TYR A 165 12.05 -34.15 -14.57
N SER A 166 12.97 -33.94 -15.51
CA SER A 166 14.21 -34.72 -15.62
C SER A 166 15.10 -34.64 -14.37
N CYS A 167 15.05 -33.52 -13.65
CA CYS A 167 15.83 -33.24 -12.45
C CYS A 167 15.16 -33.71 -11.14
N ILE A 168 13.86 -34.06 -11.16
CA ILE A 168 13.18 -34.64 -9.99
C ILE A 168 13.82 -35.99 -9.67
N THR A 169 14.12 -36.25 -8.39
CA THR A 169 14.77 -37.49 -7.97
C THR A 169 13.92 -38.71 -8.34
N LYS A 170 14.56 -39.85 -8.63
CA LYS A 170 13.85 -41.06 -9.10
C LYS A 170 12.76 -41.49 -8.12
N ASP A 171 13.06 -41.46 -6.82
CA ASP A 171 12.14 -41.90 -5.78
C ASP A 171 10.97 -40.92 -5.60
N ALA A 172 11.24 -39.61 -5.61
CA ALA A 172 10.16 -38.61 -5.56
C ALA A 172 9.28 -38.70 -6.80
N ARG A 173 9.88 -38.90 -7.98
CA ARG A 173 9.16 -39.10 -9.24
C ARG A 173 8.26 -40.32 -9.15
N ALA A 174 8.76 -41.47 -8.68
CA ALA A 174 7.96 -42.69 -8.55
C ALA A 174 6.70 -42.52 -7.68
N ILE A 175 6.77 -41.67 -6.65
CA ILE A 175 5.61 -41.34 -5.80
C ILE A 175 4.66 -40.39 -6.54
N MET A 176 5.20 -39.36 -7.19
CA MET A 176 4.42 -38.27 -7.80
C MET A 176 3.86 -38.60 -9.19
N ASP A 177 4.39 -39.61 -9.89
CA ASP A 177 4.17 -39.83 -11.32
C ASP A 177 2.70 -40.02 -11.72
N LYS A 178 1.94 -40.65 -10.83
CA LYS A 178 0.50 -40.94 -11.02
C LYS A 178 -0.39 -39.72 -10.77
N GLY A 179 0.16 -38.64 -10.21
CA GLY A 179 -0.59 -37.43 -9.88
C GLY A 179 -1.64 -37.59 -8.78
N ASN A 180 -1.72 -38.74 -8.10
CA ASN A 180 -2.61 -38.98 -6.97
C ASN A 180 -1.83 -39.64 -5.83
N PHE A 181 -1.29 -38.80 -4.94
CA PHE A 181 -0.47 -39.23 -3.81
C PHE A 181 -0.74 -38.35 -2.58
N SER A 182 -0.39 -38.90 -1.42
CA SER A 182 -0.45 -38.21 -0.13
C SER A 182 0.93 -37.72 0.30
N ILE A 183 0.96 -36.64 1.09
CA ILE A 183 2.21 -36.10 1.65
C ILE A 183 2.91 -37.12 2.56
N GLU A 184 2.14 -38.02 3.20
CA GLU A 184 2.69 -39.14 3.96
C GLU A 184 3.53 -40.10 3.12
N GLN A 185 3.20 -40.29 1.84
CA GLN A 185 4.04 -41.10 0.95
C GLN A 185 5.37 -40.40 0.69
N LEU A 186 5.40 -39.08 0.54
CA LEU A 186 6.65 -38.33 0.38
C LEU A 186 7.54 -38.38 1.62
N LYS A 187 6.97 -38.43 2.84
CA LYS A 187 7.73 -38.59 4.09
C LYS A 187 8.54 -39.89 4.18
N LYS A 188 8.26 -40.88 3.32
CA LYS A 188 9.04 -42.11 3.22
C LYS A 188 10.37 -41.92 2.48
N LEU A 189 10.54 -40.79 1.79
CA LEU A 189 11.81 -40.45 1.14
C LEU A 189 12.88 -40.12 2.18
N PRO A 190 14.16 -40.38 1.88
CA PRO A 190 15.25 -40.02 2.78
C PRO A 190 15.26 -38.51 3.07
N PRO A 191 15.21 -38.09 4.35
CA PRO A 191 15.37 -36.69 4.70
C PRO A 191 16.80 -36.21 4.44
N VAL A 192 16.99 -34.89 4.41
CA VAL A 192 18.32 -34.28 4.38
C VAL A 192 19.13 -34.82 5.57
N SER A 193 20.38 -35.18 5.31
CA SER A 193 21.32 -35.72 6.29
C SER A 193 22.70 -35.10 6.11
N ASN A 194 23.57 -35.31 7.10
CA ASN A 194 24.94 -34.76 7.09
C ASN A 194 25.80 -35.27 5.92
N THR A 195 25.37 -36.34 5.25
CA THR A 195 26.05 -36.94 4.09
C THR A 195 25.44 -36.53 2.75
N TYR A 196 24.44 -35.64 2.74
CA TYR A 196 23.75 -35.23 1.53
C TYR A 196 24.69 -34.44 0.58
N PRO A 197 24.69 -34.72 -0.74
CA PRO A 197 25.63 -34.10 -1.67
C PRO A 197 25.48 -32.57 -1.77
N LYS A 198 26.60 -31.88 -2.03
CA LYS A 198 26.66 -30.45 -2.34
C LYS A 198 26.17 -30.20 -3.78
N GLN A 199 24.86 -30.28 -3.98
CA GLN A 199 24.20 -30.03 -5.25
C GLN A 199 23.08 -29.01 -5.09
N ALA A 200 22.87 -28.23 -6.15
CA ALA A 200 21.74 -27.33 -6.24
C ALA A 200 20.43 -28.10 -6.44
N GLY A 201 19.35 -27.62 -5.83
CA GLY A 201 18.07 -28.31 -5.94
C GLY A 201 16.96 -27.69 -5.11
N ILE A 202 15.82 -28.37 -5.10
CA ILE A 202 14.61 -27.97 -4.39
C ILE A 202 14.33 -28.96 -3.27
N TYR A 203 13.95 -28.45 -2.10
CA TYR A 203 13.45 -29.22 -0.97
C TYR A 203 12.00 -28.85 -0.65
N ILE A 204 11.32 -29.79 0.02
CA ILE A 204 10.08 -29.56 0.75
C ILE A 204 10.36 -29.74 2.25
N ILE A 205 9.84 -28.85 3.08
CA ILE A 205 9.77 -29.04 4.53
C ILE A 205 8.33 -29.36 4.87
N ILE A 206 8.13 -30.43 5.63
CA ILE A 206 6.83 -30.87 6.11
C ILE A 206 6.80 -30.68 7.63
N TYR A 207 5.81 -29.91 8.09
CA TYR A 207 5.56 -29.64 9.50
C TYR A 207 4.30 -30.36 9.97
N GLU A 208 4.37 -30.94 11.17
CA GLU A 208 3.26 -31.63 11.82
C GLU A 208 3.20 -31.32 13.32
N ASP A 209 2.10 -31.72 13.94
CA ASP A 209 1.89 -31.60 15.39
C ASP A 209 1.97 -30.14 15.91
N PHE A 210 1.63 -29.17 15.06
CA PHE A 210 1.64 -27.72 15.38
C PHE A 210 0.31 -27.19 15.95
N GLY A 211 -0.59 -28.06 16.39
CA GLY A 211 -1.92 -27.70 16.92
C GLY A 211 -3.00 -27.46 15.85
N GLY A 212 -2.64 -27.55 14.57
CA GLY A 212 -3.51 -27.32 13.44
C GLY A 212 -3.68 -25.83 13.09
N SER A 213 -3.91 -25.56 11.80
CA SER A 213 -4.17 -24.20 11.30
C SER A 213 -5.52 -24.17 10.60
N GLN A 214 -6.37 -23.20 10.93
CA GLN A 214 -7.63 -22.98 10.23
C GLN A 214 -7.43 -22.07 9.03
N SER A 215 -8.00 -22.46 7.89
CA SER A 215 -8.22 -21.56 6.76
C SER A 215 -9.62 -21.82 6.18
N GLY A 216 -10.48 -20.81 6.28
CA GLY A 216 -11.92 -20.98 6.05
C GLY A 216 -12.50 -22.04 6.99
N ASN A 217 -13.27 -22.98 6.44
CA ASN A 217 -13.90 -24.07 7.21
C ASN A 217 -13.03 -25.33 7.33
N THR A 218 -11.74 -25.27 6.96
CA THR A 218 -10.85 -26.44 6.96
C THR A 218 -9.74 -26.26 7.99
N THR A 219 -9.55 -27.25 8.85
CA THR A 219 -8.41 -27.36 9.76
C THR A 219 -7.35 -28.25 9.11
N TYR A 220 -6.14 -27.70 8.94
CA TYR A 220 -5.01 -28.36 8.34
C TYR A 220 -4.07 -28.89 9.41
N THR A 221 -3.72 -30.17 9.34
CA THR A 221 -2.80 -30.84 10.29
C THR A 221 -1.38 -31.00 9.74
N ILE A 222 -1.19 -30.73 8.45
CA ILE A 222 0.11 -30.78 7.76
C ILE A 222 0.33 -29.43 7.09
N ALA A 223 1.51 -28.83 7.32
CA ALA A 223 1.94 -27.62 6.64
C ALA A 223 3.22 -27.88 5.83
N ILE A 224 3.36 -27.18 4.71
CA ILE A 224 4.48 -27.38 3.78
C ILE A 224 5.13 -26.06 3.37
N TYR A 225 6.45 -26.11 3.24
CA TYR A 225 7.27 -25.04 2.67
C TYR A 225 8.15 -25.61 1.56
N ILE A 226 8.24 -24.93 0.42
CA ILE A 226 9.12 -25.28 -0.68
C ILE A 226 10.25 -24.26 -0.74
N GLY A 227 11.49 -24.68 -0.98
CA GLY A 227 12.57 -23.73 -1.23
C GLY A 227 13.72 -24.31 -2.03
N GLN A 228 14.55 -23.43 -2.56
CA GLN A 228 15.79 -23.79 -3.25
C GLN A 228 17.04 -23.68 -2.36
N THR A 229 18.07 -24.45 -2.70
CA THR A 229 19.38 -24.37 -2.03
C THR A 229 20.47 -24.93 -2.93
N VAL A 230 21.71 -24.48 -2.72
CA VAL A 230 22.93 -25.09 -3.26
C VAL A 230 23.62 -26.04 -2.26
N GLN A 231 23.20 -26.00 -1.00
CA GLN A 231 23.74 -26.79 0.11
C GLN A 231 22.60 -27.19 1.07
N PHE A 232 22.02 -28.38 0.83
CA PHE A 232 20.86 -28.87 1.60
C PHE A 232 21.12 -28.91 3.12
N GLN A 233 22.26 -29.47 3.54
CA GLN A 233 22.60 -29.58 4.96
C GLN A 233 22.65 -28.22 5.66
N LYS A 234 23.39 -27.26 5.10
CA LYS A 234 23.47 -25.90 5.67
C LYS A 234 22.10 -25.22 5.74
N ARG A 235 21.24 -25.46 4.75
CA ARG A 235 19.89 -24.88 4.73
C ARG A 235 18.98 -25.54 5.77
N MET A 236 19.11 -26.85 6.00
CA MET A 236 18.42 -27.55 7.08
C MET A 236 18.84 -27.00 8.45
N GLU A 237 20.14 -26.88 8.70
CA GLU A 237 20.69 -26.30 9.93
C GLU A 237 20.21 -24.86 10.14
N ALA A 238 20.17 -24.07 9.06
CA ALA A 238 19.61 -22.72 9.10
C ALA A 238 18.15 -22.72 9.51
N HIS A 239 17.30 -23.56 8.90
CA HIS A 239 15.88 -23.63 9.26
C HIS A 239 15.65 -24.08 10.71
N THR A 240 16.44 -25.05 11.19
CA THR A 240 16.37 -25.51 12.59
C THR A 240 16.74 -24.40 13.57
N ARG A 241 17.84 -23.67 13.30
CA ARG A 241 18.26 -22.54 14.13
C ARG A 241 17.24 -21.41 14.07
N ASP A 242 16.77 -21.08 12.88
CA ASP A 242 15.90 -19.94 12.60
C ASP A 242 14.48 -20.16 13.17
N ALA A 243 14.01 -21.41 13.30
CA ALA A 243 12.77 -21.73 14.02
C ALA A 243 12.80 -21.29 15.50
N GLY A 244 13.99 -21.16 16.10
CA GLY A 244 14.16 -20.66 17.47
C GLY A 244 14.36 -19.15 17.58
N THR A 245 14.73 -18.47 16.49
CA THR A 245 15.23 -17.07 16.54
C THR A 245 14.47 -16.09 15.64
N LYS A 246 13.81 -16.57 14.59
CA LYS A 246 13.04 -15.74 13.64
C LYS A 246 11.54 -15.89 13.89
N ASN A 247 10.79 -14.81 13.65
CA ASN A 247 9.35 -14.74 13.85
C ASN A 247 8.53 -14.65 12.54
N SER A 248 9.09 -14.99 11.38
CA SER A 248 8.29 -15.07 10.14
C SER A 248 7.19 -16.12 10.28
N VAL A 249 6.06 -16.04 9.55
CA VAL A 249 4.99 -17.05 9.67
C VAL A 249 5.46 -18.49 9.46
N HIS A 250 6.38 -18.73 8.52
CA HIS A 250 7.02 -20.04 8.34
C HIS A 250 7.68 -20.51 9.65
N TYR A 251 8.55 -19.70 10.24
CA TYR A 251 9.23 -20.03 11.51
C TYR A 251 8.33 -19.99 12.75
N SER A 252 7.30 -19.15 12.80
CA SER A 252 6.30 -19.14 13.86
C SER A 252 5.47 -20.44 13.87
N LEU A 253 5.17 -21.01 12.71
CA LEU A 253 4.61 -22.36 12.61
C LEU A 253 5.65 -23.42 12.93
N ALA A 254 6.88 -23.30 12.40
CA ALA A 254 7.96 -24.24 12.67
C ALA A 254 8.25 -24.40 14.17
N LYS A 255 8.19 -23.30 14.93
CA LYS A 255 8.35 -23.27 16.39
C LYS A 255 7.28 -24.05 17.13
N LYS A 256 6.06 -24.11 16.59
CA LYS A 256 4.94 -24.86 17.16
C LYS A 256 4.97 -26.34 16.76
N ALA A 257 5.57 -26.67 15.63
CA ALA A 257 5.62 -28.01 15.10
C ALA A 257 6.52 -28.91 15.95
N LYS A 258 6.03 -30.09 16.35
CA LYS A 258 6.85 -31.10 17.05
C LYS A 258 7.65 -31.97 16.07
N LYS A 259 7.24 -31.98 14.81
CA LYS A 259 7.92 -32.70 13.73
C LYS A 259 8.17 -31.76 12.57
N MET A 260 9.41 -31.76 12.10
CA MET A 260 9.88 -31.05 10.93
C MET A 260 10.76 -31.99 10.11
N VAL A 261 10.36 -32.27 8.87
CA VAL A 261 11.13 -33.13 7.96
C VAL A 261 11.45 -32.36 6.69
N MET A 262 12.74 -32.19 6.40
CA MET A 262 13.20 -31.57 5.15
C MET A 262 13.59 -32.66 4.16
N ILE A 263 12.93 -32.70 3.00
CA ILE A 263 13.07 -33.73 1.99
C ILE A 263 13.53 -33.09 0.67
N PRO A 264 14.64 -33.54 0.09
CA PRO A 264 15.08 -33.13 -1.24
C PRO A 264 14.22 -33.80 -2.32
N ILE A 265 13.56 -32.99 -3.15
CA ILE A 265 12.63 -33.48 -4.18
C ILE A 265 13.21 -33.37 -5.59
N LEU A 266 14.14 -32.44 -5.80
CA LEU A 266 14.74 -32.18 -7.11
C LEU A 266 16.21 -31.83 -6.92
N LEU A 267 17.07 -32.41 -7.77
CA LEU A 267 18.51 -32.15 -7.83
C LEU A 267 18.87 -31.69 -9.24
N GLN A 268 19.64 -30.62 -9.35
CA GLN A 268 20.20 -30.13 -10.61
C GLN A 268 21.31 -31.08 -11.07
N THR A 269 20.90 -32.21 -11.63
CA THR A 269 21.78 -33.25 -12.17
C THR A 269 22.09 -33.05 -13.66
N ALA A 270 21.24 -32.28 -14.36
CA ALA A 270 21.46 -31.91 -15.75
C ALA A 270 22.50 -30.78 -15.85
N THR A 271 23.45 -30.94 -16.77
CA THR A 271 24.50 -29.94 -17.06
C THR A 271 24.00 -28.79 -17.93
N ALA A 272 22.94 -29.01 -18.72
CA ALA A 272 22.32 -28.02 -19.59
C ALA A 272 20.94 -27.63 -19.04
N VAL A 273 20.90 -26.70 -18.08
CA VAL A 273 19.67 -26.12 -17.53
C VAL A 273 19.62 -24.61 -17.78
N PRO A 274 18.42 -23.98 -17.83
CA PRO A 274 18.30 -22.53 -18.00
C PRO A 274 19.03 -21.74 -16.88
N PRO A 275 19.51 -20.51 -17.15
CA PRO A 275 20.20 -19.67 -16.14
C PRO A 275 19.42 -19.45 -14.83
N SER A 276 18.08 -19.40 -14.89
CA SER A 276 17.19 -19.26 -13.74
C SER A 276 16.50 -20.58 -13.36
N PHE A 277 17.18 -21.71 -13.57
CA PHE A 277 16.59 -23.04 -13.38
C PHE A 277 16.04 -23.26 -11.97
N LEU A 278 16.75 -22.84 -10.93
CA LEU A 278 16.27 -23.03 -9.56
C LEU A 278 14.98 -22.25 -9.32
N ASP A 279 14.90 -21.00 -9.78
CA ASP A 279 13.68 -20.19 -9.63
C ASP A 279 12.50 -20.85 -10.38
N ILE A 280 12.75 -21.38 -11.59
CA ILE A 280 11.78 -22.13 -12.41
C ILE A 280 11.32 -23.39 -11.67
N ALA A 281 12.25 -24.12 -11.09
CA ALA A 281 11.99 -25.36 -10.37
C ALA A 281 11.22 -25.10 -9.06
N GLU A 282 11.63 -24.11 -8.27
CA GLU A 282 10.95 -23.71 -7.04
C GLU A 282 9.51 -23.28 -7.34
N PHE A 283 9.32 -22.39 -8.32
CA PHE A 283 7.99 -21.93 -8.72
C PHE A 283 7.10 -23.08 -9.20
N SER A 284 7.66 -24.02 -9.98
CA SER A 284 6.94 -25.22 -10.42
C SER A 284 6.46 -26.05 -9.24
N MET A 285 7.34 -26.27 -8.25
CA MET A 285 7.01 -27.05 -7.06
C MET A 285 5.99 -26.33 -6.17
N VAL A 286 6.11 -25.02 -5.99
CA VAL A 286 5.13 -24.21 -5.25
C VAL A 286 3.72 -24.34 -5.87
N CYS A 287 3.64 -24.31 -7.21
CA CYS A 287 2.37 -24.54 -7.91
C CYS A 287 1.86 -25.98 -7.72
N LEU A 288 2.70 -27.00 -7.99
CA LEU A 288 2.32 -28.40 -7.87
C LEU A 288 1.82 -28.77 -6.47
N PHE A 289 2.50 -28.28 -5.45
CA PHE A 289 2.20 -28.54 -4.05
C PHE A 289 1.18 -27.58 -3.44
N ARG A 290 0.76 -26.53 -4.17
CA ARG A 290 -0.15 -25.48 -3.68
C ARG A 290 0.33 -24.89 -2.36
N SER A 291 1.64 -24.65 -2.26
CA SER A 291 2.29 -24.26 -1.00
C SER A 291 2.25 -22.76 -0.71
N TRP A 292 1.50 -21.98 -1.48
CA TRP A 292 1.25 -20.56 -1.21
C TRP A 292 0.63 -20.33 0.18
N PHE A 293 1.06 -19.29 0.86
CA PHE A 293 0.54 -18.93 2.17
C PHE A 293 -0.91 -18.46 2.10
N ALA A 294 -1.74 -18.91 3.06
CA ALA A 294 -3.19 -18.72 3.02
C ALA A 294 -3.63 -17.24 3.02
N ALA A 295 -2.90 -16.34 3.69
CA ALA A 295 -3.27 -14.93 3.75
C ALA A 295 -3.19 -14.22 2.38
N LEU A 296 -2.38 -14.75 1.46
CA LEU A 296 -2.30 -14.21 0.10
C LEU A 296 -3.56 -14.46 -0.72
N PHE A 297 -4.50 -15.29 -0.28
CA PHE A 297 -5.75 -15.49 -1.03
C PHE A 297 -6.82 -14.47 -0.67
N GLN A 298 -6.73 -13.84 0.51
CA GLN A 298 -7.75 -12.95 1.05
C GLN A 298 -7.09 -11.86 1.91
N PRO A 299 -6.50 -10.82 1.30
CA PRO A 299 -6.02 -9.68 2.06
C PRO A 299 -7.23 -9.00 2.73
N ARG A 300 -7.18 -8.90 4.06
CA ARG A 300 -8.21 -8.20 4.86
C ARG A 300 -7.84 -6.76 5.15
N ASP A 301 -6.55 -6.45 5.10
CA ASP A 301 -5.98 -5.17 5.46
C ASP A 301 -5.52 -4.39 4.20
N PRO A 302 -6.04 -3.17 3.97
CA PRO A 302 -5.55 -2.22 2.97
C PRO A 302 -4.03 -2.04 2.99
N ALA A 303 -3.46 -2.00 4.19
CA ALA A 303 -2.04 -1.84 4.40
C ALA A 303 -1.21 -3.01 3.86
N LEU A 304 -1.77 -4.23 3.93
CA LEU A 304 -1.15 -5.43 3.39
C LEU A 304 -1.23 -5.47 1.86
N LEU A 305 -2.34 -5.03 1.27
CA LEU A 305 -2.49 -5.04 -0.18
C LEU A 305 -1.42 -4.18 -0.88
N GLY A 306 -1.13 -2.97 -0.35
CA GLY A 306 -0.11 -2.08 -0.93
C GLY A 306 1.33 -2.57 -0.79
N SER A 307 1.55 -3.50 0.13
CA SER A 307 2.87 -4.02 0.48
C SER A 307 3.25 -5.28 -0.30
N TYR A 308 2.23 -6.03 -0.73
CA TYR A 308 2.37 -7.39 -1.28
C TYR A 308 1.40 -7.66 -2.45
N SER A 309 0.96 -6.62 -3.16
CA SER A 309 0.00 -6.74 -4.27
C SER A 309 0.48 -7.75 -5.32
N ILE A 310 1.76 -7.71 -5.70
CA ILE A 310 2.35 -8.63 -6.67
C ILE A 310 2.34 -10.09 -6.16
N ASP A 311 2.68 -10.31 -4.89
CA ASP A 311 2.67 -11.66 -4.29
C ASP A 311 1.24 -12.22 -4.26
N HIS A 312 0.27 -11.36 -3.92
CA HIS A 312 -1.15 -11.65 -3.95
C HIS A 312 -1.67 -11.95 -5.37
N GLU A 313 -1.39 -11.08 -6.34
CA GLU A 313 -1.79 -11.21 -7.74
C GLU A 313 -1.18 -12.49 -8.35
N GLY A 314 0.11 -12.72 -8.14
CA GLY A 314 0.81 -13.93 -8.54
C GLY A 314 0.18 -15.18 -7.91
N CYS A 315 -0.04 -15.17 -6.59
CA CYS A 315 -0.70 -16.27 -5.88
C CYS A 315 -2.06 -16.62 -6.51
N LEU A 316 -2.91 -15.61 -6.76
CA LEU A 316 -4.24 -15.82 -7.32
C LEU A 316 -4.20 -16.36 -8.76
N VAL A 317 -3.41 -15.74 -9.64
CA VAL A 317 -3.29 -16.13 -11.04
C VAL A 317 -2.74 -17.54 -11.17
N PHE A 318 -1.62 -17.84 -10.52
CA PHE A 318 -0.97 -19.13 -10.68
C PHE A 318 -1.70 -20.25 -9.95
N SER A 319 -2.31 -19.99 -8.79
CA SER A 319 -3.19 -20.98 -8.14
C SER A 319 -4.44 -21.30 -8.97
N ARG A 320 -4.92 -20.34 -9.78
CA ARG A 320 -6.03 -20.55 -10.69
C ARG A 320 -5.62 -21.31 -11.94
N LEU A 321 -4.51 -20.93 -12.58
CA LEU A 321 -3.93 -21.69 -13.69
C LEU A 321 -3.69 -23.13 -13.27
N MET A 322 -3.11 -23.34 -12.10
CA MET A 322 -2.86 -24.68 -11.57
C MET A 322 -4.15 -25.47 -11.31
N ARG A 323 -5.27 -24.83 -10.96
CA ARG A 323 -6.58 -25.51 -10.87
C ARG A 323 -7.05 -26.02 -12.24
N GLN A 324 -6.87 -25.23 -13.30
CA GLN A 324 -7.19 -25.66 -14.66
C GLN A 324 -6.27 -26.79 -15.12
N VAL A 325 -4.96 -26.65 -14.90
CA VAL A 325 -3.96 -27.69 -15.20
C VAL A 325 -4.33 -28.98 -14.46
N SER A 326 -4.63 -28.90 -13.16
CA SER A 326 -5.02 -30.06 -12.34
C SER A 326 -6.23 -30.80 -12.91
N SER A 327 -7.24 -30.05 -13.36
CA SER A 327 -8.44 -30.62 -13.98
C SER A 327 -8.15 -31.29 -15.33
N GLU A 328 -7.19 -30.78 -16.09
CA GLU A 328 -6.83 -31.28 -17.42
C GLU A 328 -5.90 -32.51 -17.36
N THR A 329 -5.01 -32.55 -16.37
CA THR A 329 -3.99 -33.60 -16.25
C THR A 329 -4.35 -34.68 -15.25
N GLY A 330 -5.29 -34.43 -14.34
CA GLY A 330 -5.63 -35.34 -13.25
C GLY A 330 -4.75 -35.18 -12.01
N TRP A 331 -3.98 -34.08 -11.91
CA TRP A 331 -3.15 -33.79 -10.74
C TRP A 331 -4.01 -33.50 -9.50
N ASN A 332 -3.93 -34.39 -8.52
CA ASN A 332 -4.72 -34.37 -7.30
C ASN A 332 -3.87 -34.72 -6.07
N ILE A 333 -3.55 -33.70 -5.28
CA ILE A 333 -2.82 -33.86 -4.01
C ILE A 333 -3.73 -33.51 -2.83
N SER A 334 -3.50 -34.16 -1.69
CA SER A 334 -4.15 -33.82 -0.43
C SER A 334 -3.94 -32.35 -0.06
N ARG A 335 -4.96 -31.73 0.54
CA ARG A 335 -4.88 -30.32 0.97
C ARG A 335 -3.88 -30.17 2.12
N THR A 336 -2.90 -29.29 1.93
CA THR A 336 -1.90 -28.88 2.93
C THR A 336 -2.02 -27.40 3.24
N TYR A 337 -1.50 -26.98 4.39
CA TYR A 337 -1.33 -25.57 4.69
C TYR A 337 -0.02 -25.06 4.08
N GLY A 338 -0.09 -24.16 3.10
CA GLY A 338 1.09 -23.59 2.44
C GLY A 338 1.78 -22.53 3.28
N LEU A 339 3.11 -22.43 3.15
CA LEU A 339 3.96 -21.48 3.87
C LEU A 339 4.84 -20.60 2.96
N ASN A 340 4.77 -20.77 1.64
CA ASN A 340 5.48 -19.90 0.69
C ASN A 340 4.75 -18.57 0.55
N TRP A 341 5.40 -17.47 0.97
CA TRP A 341 4.87 -16.12 0.75
C TRP A 341 5.08 -15.66 -0.70
N ASN A 342 6.26 -15.94 -1.26
CA ASN A 342 6.59 -15.65 -2.65
C ASN A 342 7.50 -16.73 -3.22
N THR A 343 7.82 -16.59 -4.51
CA THR A 343 8.85 -17.37 -5.19
C THR A 343 9.91 -16.42 -5.73
N PRO A 344 11.18 -16.85 -5.87
CA PRO A 344 12.24 -16.04 -6.45
C PRO A 344 11.91 -15.45 -7.82
N ILE A 345 11.16 -16.18 -8.66
CA ILE A 345 10.69 -15.64 -9.96
C ILE A 345 9.82 -14.39 -9.75
N LEU A 346 9.04 -14.30 -8.68
CA LEU A 346 8.18 -13.14 -8.39
C LEU A 346 8.84 -12.14 -7.42
N LYS A 347 9.88 -12.56 -6.70
CA LYS A 347 10.57 -11.78 -5.68
C LYS A 347 11.57 -10.82 -6.29
N HIS A 348 11.11 -9.64 -6.71
CA HIS A 348 11.91 -8.42 -6.59
C HIS A 348 10.97 -7.23 -6.37
N PRO A 349 11.03 -6.50 -5.24
CA PRO A 349 10.47 -5.16 -5.21
C PRO A 349 11.27 -4.31 -6.21
N LYS A 350 10.70 -4.08 -7.40
CA LYS A 350 11.20 -3.04 -8.31
C LYS A 350 10.51 -1.71 -8.03
N PHE A 351 11.16 -0.64 -8.50
CA PHE A 351 10.81 0.77 -8.32
C PHE A 351 9.37 1.15 -8.70
N ASP A 352 8.67 0.28 -9.43
CA ASP A 352 7.38 0.56 -10.06
C ASP A 352 6.22 -0.26 -9.45
N GLN A 353 6.29 -0.64 -8.17
CA GLN A 353 5.10 -1.22 -7.53
C GLN A 353 3.93 -0.22 -7.58
N PRO A 354 2.71 -0.70 -7.85
CA PRO A 354 1.53 0.15 -7.81
C PRO A 354 1.37 0.75 -6.41
N TRP A 355 0.74 1.91 -6.35
CA TRP A 355 0.31 2.52 -5.10
C TRP A 355 -1.04 1.94 -4.73
N VAL A 356 -1.23 1.58 -3.47
CA VAL A 356 -2.56 1.32 -2.93
C VAL A 356 -3.01 2.57 -2.17
N ALA A 357 -4.22 3.02 -2.48
CA ALA A 357 -4.75 4.26 -1.95
C ALA A 357 -6.06 4.03 -1.21
N TRP A 358 -6.31 4.76 -0.12
CA TRP A 358 -7.59 4.77 0.57
C TRP A 358 -7.85 6.13 1.20
N HIS A 359 -9.11 6.37 1.56
CA HIS A 359 -9.51 7.58 2.28
C HIS A 359 -9.77 7.24 3.74
N GLU A 360 -9.22 8.04 4.65
CA GLU A 360 -9.51 8.05 6.09
C GLU A 360 -10.40 9.26 6.40
N PRO A 361 -11.73 9.08 6.44
CA PRO A 361 -12.67 10.18 6.55
C PRO A 361 -12.55 10.94 7.87
N GLU A 362 -12.14 10.30 8.97
CA GLU A 362 -11.99 10.98 10.26
C GLU A 362 -10.90 12.06 10.23
N LEU A 363 -9.90 11.90 9.36
CA LEU A 363 -8.75 12.80 9.27
C LEU A 363 -8.83 13.74 8.06
N ASP A 364 -9.81 13.56 7.16
CA ASP A 364 -9.85 14.14 5.82
C ASP A 364 -8.52 13.87 5.06
N VAL A 365 -7.99 12.64 5.15
CA VAL A 365 -6.70 12.25 4.55
C VAL A 365 -6.87 11.12 3.56
N PHE A 366 -6.34 11.32 2.35
CA PHE A 366 -6.08 10.25 1.40
C PHE A 366 -4.67 9.71 1.63
N LYS A 367 -4.55 8.42 1.89
CA LYS A 367 -3.26 7.74 2.04
C LYS A 367 -2.95 6.95 0.79
N TYR A 368 -1.70 7.00 0.37
CA TYR A 368 -1.14 6.24 -0.73
C TYR A 368 0.09 5.52 -0.22
N ARG A 369 0.10 4.19 -0.27
CA ARG A 369 1.21 3.38 0.24
C ARG A 369 1.75 2.49 -0.85
N THR A 370 3.07 2.33 -0.85
CA THR A 370 3.76 1.38 -1.72
C THR A 370 5.06 0.95 -1.04
N ARG A 371 5.59 -0.22 -1.38
CA ARG A 371 6.88 -0.66 -0.85
C ARG A 371 8.02 -0.17 -1.71
N ARG A 372 9.11 0.25 -1.07
CA ARG A 372 10.33 0.73 -1.74
C ARG A 372 11.58 0.27 -1.00
N THR A 373 12.71 0.31 -1.71
CA THR A 373 14.03 0.09 -1.12
C THR A 373 14.74 1.42 -0.91
N LEU A 374 15.19 1.63 0.32
CA LEU A 374 16.11 2.69 0.71
C LEU A 374 17.53 2.31 0.39
N TRP A 375 18.21 3.11 -0.43
CA TRP A 375 19.61 2.93 -0.76
C TRP A 375 20.46 3.86 0.09
N LYS A 376 21.38 3.28 0.86
CA LYS A 376 22.37 3.99 1.66
C LYS A 376 23.72 3.97 0.94
N ASN A 377 24.15 5.14 0.47
CA ASN A 377 25.46 5.37 -0.14
C ASN A 377 26.35 6.20 0.81
N ALA A 378 27.61 6.39 0.45
CA ALA A 378 28.54 7.25 1.19
C ALA A 378 28.07 8.72 1.15
N GLY A 379 27.36 9.16 2.18
CA GLY A 379 26.92 10.55 2.34
C GLY A 379 25.48 10.85 1.89
N GLU A 380 24.75 9.86 1.39
CA GLU A 380 23.33 10.02 1.07
C GLU A 380 22.53 8.75 1.37
N VAL A 381 21.27 8.95 1.76
CA VAL A 381 20.28 7.89 1.85
C VAL A 381 19.10 8.33 1.02
N ASN A 382 18.62 7.49 0.11
CA ASN A 382 17.54 7.87 -0.78
C ASN A 382 16.56 6.73 -1.07
N VAL A 383 15.29 7.09 -1.24
CA VAL A 383 14.26 6.24 -1.83
C VAL A 383 14.13 6.66 -3.28
N ARG A 384 14.31 5.75 -4.22
CA ARG A 384 14.04 6.03 -5.63
C ARG A 384 12.52 6.07 -5.87
N TRP A 385 12.05 7.14 -6.52
CA TRP A 385 10.64 7.36 -6.79
C TRP A 385 10.22 6.73 -8.13
N TYR A 386 10.79 7.20 -9.25
CA TYR A 386 10.83 6.53 -10.56
C TYR A 386 11.97 7.13 -11.42
N ALA A 387 12.37 6.45 -12.49
CA ALA A 387 13.44 6.92 -13.40
C ALA A 387 14.70 7.40 -12.63
N GLY A 388 15.17 8.65 -12.82
CA GLY A 388 16.30 9.21 -12.07
C GLY A 388 15.93 9.93 -10.78
N GLU A 389 14.64 10.06 -10.46
CA GLU A 389 14.16 10.86 -9.34
C GLU A 389 14.18 10.09 -8.03
N HIS A 390 14.64 10.76 -6.98
CA HIS A 390 14.84 10.16 -5.67
C HIS A 390 14.49 11.15 -4.56
N ILE A 391 13.94 10.59 -3.48
CA ILE A 391 13.67 11.28 -2.22
C ILE A 391 14.82 11.00 -1.28
N GLN A 392 15.58 12.04 -0.93
CA GLN A 392 16.66 11.93 0.04
C GLN A 392 16.11 11.95 1.47
N ILE A 393 16.65 11.07 2.30
CA ILE A 393 16.39 10.98 3.74
C ILE A 393 17.63 11.49 4.49
N PRO A 394 17.47 12.25 5.59
CA PRO A 394 18.61 12.68 6.40
C PRO A 394 19.47 11.49 6.86
N LEU A 395 20.80 11.65 6.76
CA LEU A 395 21.75 10.62 7.21
C LEU A 395 21.62 10.32 8.72
N GLU A 396 21.31 11.34 9.52
CA GLU A 396 21.07 11.23 10.96
C GLU A 396 19.92 10.23 11.21
N VAL A 397 18.79 10.40 10.51
CA VAL A 397 17.64 9.49 10.57
C VAL A 397 18.02 8.08 10.14
N ALA A 398 18.76 7.95 9.03
CA ALA A 398 19.17 6.63 8.54
C ALA A 398 20.14 5.90 9.49
N SER A 399 20.95 6.66 10.23
CA SER A 399 21.87 6.13 11.24
C SER A 399 21.11 5.71 12.49
N ASP A 400 20.21 6.56 12.99
CA ASP A 400 19.34 6.27 14.14
C ASP A 400 18.41 5.08 13.86
N ALA A 401 17.92 4.96 12.62
CA ALA A 401 17.08 3.85 12.16
C ALA A 401 17.84 2.52 11.99
N GLY A 402 19.18 2.54 12.03
CA GLY A 402 20.01 1.35 11.82
C GLY A 402 20.01 0.83 10.38
N PHE A 403 19.76 1.69 9.38
CA PHE A 403 19.73 1.25 7.98
C PHE A 403 21.11 0.79 7.50
N VAL A 404 21.12 -0.37 6.85
CA VAL A 404 22.33 -1.04 6.36
C VAL A 404 22.67 -0.64 4.92
N SER A 405 23.96 -0.74 4.58
CA SER A 405 24.42 -0.62 3.19
C SER A 405 23.95 -1.82 2.37
N GLY A 406 23.52 -1.60 1.13
CA GLY A 406 23.00 -2.67 0.26
C GLY A 406 21.48 -2.67 0.06
N GLY A 407 20.76 -1.79 0.75
CA GLY A 407 19.32 -1.59 0.56
C GLY A 407 18.51 -2.01 1.79
N GLN A 408 17.58 -1.16 2.23
CA GLN A 408 16.61 -1.48 3.28
C GLN A 408 15.19 -1.40 2.72
N SER A 409 14.41 -2.48 2.79
CA SER A 409 12.98 -2.41 2.43
C SER A 409 12.23 -1.57 3.46
N VAL A 410 11.42 -0.64 2.96
CA VAL A 410 10.53 0.25 3.74
C VAL A 410 9.19 0.39 3.03
N HIS A 411 8.18 0.81 3.78
CA HIS A 411 6.92 1.30 3.22
C HIS A 411 7.02 2.80 3.06
N LEU A 412 6.78 3.27 1.84
CA LEU A 412 6.66 4.68 1.53
C LEU A 412 5.17 5.03 1.52
N GLU A 413 4.79 5.97 2.36
CA GLU A 413 3.43 6.48 2.47
C GLU A 413 3.40 7.96 2.10
N VAL A 414 2.42 8.33 1.29
CA VAL A 414 2.11 9.71 0.91
C VAL A 414 0.73 10.00 1.43
N GLU A 415 0.60 11.11 2.15
CA GLU A 415 -0.67 11.56 2.72
C GLU A 415 -1.07 12.86 2.02
N VAL A 416 -2.31 12.92 1.53
CA VAL A 416 -2.90 14.12 0.91
C VAL A 416 -4.14 14.50 1.70
N ARG A 417 -4.05 15.58 2.48
CA ARG A 417 -5.19 16.08 3.27
C ARG A 417 -6.17 16.88 2.42
N LYS A 418 -7.39 16.41 2.27
CA LYS A 418 -8.37 16.99 1.34
C LYS A 418 -9.80 16.74 1.80
N LYS A 419 -10.62 17.78 1.76
CA LYS A 419 -12.06 17.72 2.03
C LYS A 419 -12.83 18.15 0.78
N GLY A 420 -13.46 17.19 0.11
CA GLY A 420 -14.09 17.43 -1.19
C GLY A 420 -13.06 17.91 -2.23
N SER A 421 -13.23 19.12 -2.76
CA SER A 421 -12.27 19.75 -3.68
C SER A 421 -11.19 20.60 -2.99
N GLU A 422 -11.31 20.83 -1.68
CA GLU A 422 -10.42 21.70 -0.94
C GLU A 422 -9.21 20.94 -0.39
N TYR A 423 -8.01 21.42 -0.69
CA TYR A 423 -6.76 20.89 -0.12
C TYR A 423 -6.48 21.59 1.21
N LEU A 424 -6.41 20.81 2.28
CA LEU A 424 -6.21 21.29 3.64
C LEU A 424 -4.72 21.25 4.02
N THR A 425 -4.31 22.00 5.03
CA THR A 425 -2.91 21.97 5.49
C THR A 425 -2.63 20.67 6.25
N HIS A 426 -1.59 19.95 5.85
CA HIS A 426 -1.07 18.78 6.58
C HIS A 426 -0.09 19.22 7.66
N PRO A 427 -0.19 18.70 8.91
CA PRO A 427 0.69 19.08 10.01
C PRO A 427 2.16 18.70 9.73
N PHE A 428 2.38 17.52 9.14
CA PHE A 428 3.71 16.96 8.81
C PHE A 428 4.09 17.09 7.33
N ARG A 429 3.63 18.15 6.66
CA ARG A 429 3.82 18.32 5.22
C ARG A 429 5.27 18.23 4.75
N PHE A 430 5.47 17.62 3.58
CA PHE A 430 6.75 17.39 2.92
C PHE A 430 7.37 18.70 2.43
N VAL A 431 6.58 19.53 1.74
CA VAL A 431 7.00 20.88 1.37
C VAL A 431 6.71 21.78 2.56
N ARG A 432 7.77 22.30 3.19
CA ARG A 432 7.64 23.04 4.46
C ARG A 432 6.73 24.26 4.37
N LEU A 433 6.72 24.99 3.25
CA LEU A 433 6.03 26.29 3.16
C LEU A 433 5.40 26.58 1.79
N PRO A 434 4.60 25.68 1.21
CA PRO A 434 3.67 26.10 0.18
C PRO A 434 2.63 26.99 0.82
N PRO A 435 2.59 28.29 0.47
CA PRO A 435 1.65 29.20 1.09
C PRO A 435 0.23 28.91 0.60
N GLN A 436 -0.77 29.33 1.38
CA GLN A 436 -2.15 29.39 0.91
C GLN A 436 -2.31 30.40 -0.23
N ILE A 437 -1.44 31.42 -0.27
CA ILE A 437 -1.33 32.40 -1.34
C ILE A 437 0.08 32.33 -1.91
N GLY A 438 0.20 31.73 -3.08
CA GLY A 438 1.47 31.44 -3.73
C GLY A 438 1.45 31.74 -5.22
N ARG A 439 2.45 31.17 -5.91
CA ARG A 439 2.68 31.43 -7.32
C ARG A 439 1.49 31.04 -8.18
N ASN A 440 0.87 29.90 -7.94
CA ASN A 440 -0.35 29.47 -8.62
C ASN A 440 -1.10 28.43 -7.76
N PRO A 441 -2.38 28.14 -8.06
CA PRO A 441 -3.18 27.21 -7.27
C PRO A 441 -2.60 25.80 -7.15
N GLU A 442 -1.86 25.29 -8.14
CA GLU A 442 -1.26 23.94 -8.07
C GLU A 442 -0.13 23.86 -7.05
N LEU A 443 0.71 24.90 -6.98
CA LEU A 443 1.77 24.96 -5.97
C LEU A 443 1.23 25.25 -4.56
N GLU A 444 0.05 25.88 -4.45
CA GLU A 444 -0.65 26.08 -3.16
C GLU A 444 -1.16 24.75 -2.58
N LYS A 445 -1.49 23.75 -3.41
CA LYS A 445 -1.94 22.41 -2.95
C LYS A 445 -0.87 21.66 -2.17
N LEU A 446 0.41 21.94 -2.40
CA LEU A 446 1.51 21.22 -1.72
C LEU A 446 1.44 21.31 -0.18
N LYS A 447 0.63 22.23 0.38
CA LYS A 447 0.38 22.33 1.82
C LYS A 447 -0.31 21.10 2.39
N SER A 448 -0.99 20.32 1.55
CA SER A 448 -1.70 19.09 1.95
C SER A 448 -0.86 17.83 1.89
N LEU A 449 0.34 17.90 1.29
CA LEU A 449 1.14 16.72 0.96
C LEU A 449 2.13 16.42 2.08
N ALA A 450 2.10 15.21 2.64
CA ALA A 450 3.14 14.66 3.50
C ALA A 450 3.71 13.36 2.92
N VAL A 451 4.95 13.06 3.28
CA VAL A 451 5.64 11.83 2.90
C VAL A 451 6.21 11.21 4.16
N LYS A 452 6.01 9.91 4.33
CA LYS A 452 6.38 9.14 5.51
C LYS A 452 7.05 7.84 5.08
N ILE A 453 8.06 7.43 5.83
CA ILE A 453 8.64 6.09 5.73
C ILE A 453 8.25 5.29 6.96
N GLN A 454 7.94 4.01 6.75
CA GLN A 454 7.63 3.06 7.82
C GLN A 454 8.49 1.81 7.64
N TRP A 455 9.09 1.32 8.72
CA TRP A 455 9.93 0.14 8.67
C TRP A 455 9.88 -0.64 9.97
N LEU A 456 10.16 -1.94 9.88
CA LEU A 456 10.40 -2.79 11.02
C LEU A 456 11.91 -2.89 11.23
N PRO A 457 12.47 -2.38 12.34
CA PRO A 457 13.90 -2.53 12.61
C PRO A 457 14.28 -4.00 12.71
N ASN A 458 15.48 -4.35 12.21
CA ASN A 458 15.93 -5.73 12.21
C ASN A 458 15.97 -6.30 13.65
N GLY A 459 15.39 -7.49 13.82
CA GLY A 459 15.28 -8.17 15.12
C GLY A 459 14.29 -7.54 16.11
N GLN A 460 13.50 -6.55 15.71
CA GLN A 460 12.47 -5.94 16.56
C GLN A 460 11.06 -6.33 16.12
N THR A 461 10.09 -6.21 17.03
CA THR A 461 8.65 -6.46 16.78
C THR A 461 7.84 -5.18 16.68
N LYS A 462 8.47 -4.02 16.90
CA LYS A 462 7.80 -2.72 16.89
C LYS A 462 8.18 -1.94 15.64
N TRP A 463 7.16 -1.59 14.88
CA TRP A 463 7.29 -0.71 13.73
C TRP A 463 7.71 0.70 14.13
N ARG A 464 8.49 1.32 13.25
CA ARG A 464 8.95 2.69 13.35
C ARG A 464 8.44 3.47 12.15
N GLU A 465 8.19 4.74 12.39
CA GLU A 465 7.85 5.67 11.32
C GLU A 465 8.62 6.98 11.43
N TYR A 466 8.76 7.64 10.29
CA TYR A 466 9.38 8.95 10.18
C TYR A 466 8.74 9.72 9.03
N TYR A 467 8.20 10.90 9.32
CA TYR A 467 7.82 11.85 8.27
C TYR A 467 9.09 12.40 7.64
N VAL A 468 9.21 12.29 6.33
CA VAL A 468 10.38 12.72 5.57
C VAL A 468 10.46 14.23 5.60
N GLU A 469 11.29 14.72 6.51
CA GLU A 469 11.62 16.13 6.61
C GLU A 469 13.01 16.38 6.06
N ARG A 470 13.14 17.37 5.18
CA ARG A 470 14.46 17.95 4.92
C ARG A 470 14.76 18.95 6.03
N SER A 471 15.39 18.45 7.10
CA SER A 471 15.76 19.19 8.31
C SER A 471 16.70 20.38 8.05
N ARG A 472 17.34 20.44 6.88
CA ARG A 472 18.19 21.55 6.42
C ARG A 472 18.01 21.71 4.91
N LEU A 473 18.19 22.93 4.40
CA LEU A 473 18.22 23.36 3.00
C LEU A 473 16.94 24.03 2.49
N TRP A 474 16.98 25.37 2.52
CA TRP A 474 16.66 26.07 1.29
C TRP A 474 17.78 25.71 0.30
N GLN A 475 17.46 25.00 -0.78
CA GLN A 475 18.39 24.92 -1.90
C GLN A 475 18.49 26.34 -2.48
N PRO A 476 19.70 26.85 -2.81
CA PRO A 476 19.83 28.14 -3.48
C PRO A 476 18.81 28.25 -4.62
N ILE A 477 18.10 29.39 -4.76
CA ILE A 477 17.30 29.66 -5.96
C ILE A 477 18.17 29.34 -7.16
N SER A 478 17.67 28.44 -8.00
CA SER A 478 18.36 28.13 -9.23
C SER A 478 18.43 29.41 -10.05
N LYS A 479 19.62 29.76 -10.54
CA LYS A 479 19.76 30.88 -11.49
C LYS A 479 19.04 30.60 -12.81
N THR A 480 18.69 29.32 -13.07
CA THR A 480 18.06 28.86 -14.32
C THR A 480 16.58 28.51 -14.18
N ASN A 481 16.04 28.42 -12.96
CA ASN A 481 14.63 28.13 -12.73
C ASN A 481 14.15 28.89 -11.50
N ASP A 482 13.14 29.73 -11.70
CA ASP A 482 12.54 30.57 -10.67
C ASP A 482 11.66 29.77 -9.69
N VAL A 483 11.36 28.50 -9.98
CA VAL A 483 10.67 27.55 -9.09
C VAL A 483 11.67 26.64 -8.37
N LEU A 484 11.59 26.65 -7.02
CA LEU A 484 12.44 25.85 -6.15
C LEU A 484 12.29 24.35 -6.44
N ARG A 485 13.40 23.60 -6.43
CA ARG A 485 13.37 22.13 -6.69
C ARG A 485 12.41 21.38 -5.77
N ILE A 486 12.29 21.80 -4.50
CA ILE A 486 11.38 21.13 -3.55
C ILE A 486 9.91 21.27 -3.94
N TYR A 487 9.53 22.37 -4.59
CA TYR A 487 8.18 22.56 -5.12
C TYR A 487 7.96 21.65 -6.34
N ARG A 488 8.99 21.53 -7.19
CA ARG A 488 8.95 20.63 -8.36
C ARG A 488 8.82 19.17 -7.93
N LEU A 489 9.59 18.74 -6.93
CA LEU A 489 9.50 17.40 -6.34
C LEU A 489 8.15 17.16 -5.64
N GLY A 490 7.66 18.11 -4.84
CA GLY A 490 6.36 17.98 -4.20
C GLY A 490 5.22 17.90 -5.22
N LEU A 491 5.29 18.70 -6.29
CA LEU A 491 4.28 18.67 -7.35
C LEU A 491 4.34 17.37 -8.15
N MET A 492 5.55 16.88 -8.46
CA MET A 492 5.72 15.55 -9.06
C MET A 492 5.01 14.48 -8.22
N MET A 493 5.27 14.44 -6.90
CA MET A 493 4.64 13.46 -6.02
C MET A 493 3.11 13.60 -5.99
N LEU A 494 2.60 14.83 -5.86
CA LEU A 494 1.16 15.07 -5.84
C LEU A 494 0.49 14.67 -7.17
N CYS A 495 1.09 15.03 -8.30
CA CYS A 495 0.64 14.62 -9.64
C CYS A 495 0.63 13.11 -9.79
N ASP A 496 1.68 12.43 -9.32
CA ASP A 496 1.80 10.98 -9.43
C ASP A 496 0.72 10.26 -8.64
N VAL A 497 0.48 10.66 -7.38
CA VAL A 497 -0.51 10.02 -6.51
C VAL A 497 -1.96 10.42 -6.83
N GLU A 498 -2.21 11.60 -7.43
CA GLU A 498 -3.55 11.95 -7.92
C GLU A 498 -3.77 11.58 -9.39
N LYS A 499 -2.75 11.02 -10.06
CA LYS A 499 -2.73 10.71 -11.50
C LYS A 499 -3.11 11.89 -12.38
N ILE A 500 -2.52 13.06 -12.12
CA ILE A 500 -2.78 14.30 -12.87
C ILE A 500 -1.58 14.68 -13.74
N SER A 501 -1.84 14.99 -15.01
CA SER A 501 -0.90 15.66 -15.90
C SER A 501 -1.48 16.97 -16.42
N TYR A 502 -0.63 17.84 -16.98
CA TYR A 502 -1.03 19.19 -17.38
C TYR A 502 -0.75 19.48 -18.86
N THR A 503 -1.73 20.07 -19.57
CA THR A 503 -1.50 20.70 -20.88
C THR A 503 -1.00 22.12 -20.72
N GLY A 504 -0.04 22.53 -21.57
CA GLY A 504 0.55 23.87 -21.50
C GLY A 504 1.45 24.09 -20.28
N ALA A 505 1.89 23.01 -19.65
CA ALA A 505 2.78 23.02 -18.50
C ALA A 505 4.18 23.55 -18.85
N PRO A 506 4.85 24.25 -17.91
CA PRO A 506 6.27 24.53 -18.02
C PRO A 506 7.12 23.26 -18.15
N ALA A 507 8.23 23.35 -18.89
CA ALA A 507 9.13 22.21 -19.17
C ALA A 507 9.78 21.58 -17.92
N TRP A 508 9.72 22.24 -16.76
CA TRP A 508 10.23 21.71 -15.51
C TRP A 508 9.26 20.77 -14.79
N ILE A 509 8.00 20.69 -15.23
CA ILE A 509 7.03 19.73 -14.69
C ILE A 509 7.42 18.34 -15.16
N HIS A 510 7.49 17.42 -14.21
CA HIS A 510 7.88 16.04 -14.47
C HIS A 510 6.78 15.29 -15.23
N THR A 511 7.20 14.36 -16.09
CA THR A 511 6.28 13.40 -16.72
C THR A 511 5.63 12.54 -15.64
N LEU A 512 4.33 12.27 -15.80
CA LEU A 512 3.58 11.41 -14.89
C LEU A 512 4.22 10.02 -14.80
N SER A 513 4.40 9.53 -13.58
CA SER A 513 4.92 8.18 -13.32
C SER A 513 4.02 7.12 -13.98
N PRO A 514 4.59 6.05 -14.58
CA PRO A 514 3.82 4.96 -15.16
C PRO A 514 3.16 4.06 -14.09
N THR A 515 3.51 4.20 -12.81
CA THR A 515 3.01 3.33 -11.72
C THR A 515 1.50 3.41 -11.56
N GLU A 516 0.79 2.29 -11.47
CA GLU A 516 -0.67 2.31 -11.30
C GLU A 516 -1.09 2.72 -9.86
N ILE A 517 -2.33 3.16 -9.69
CA ILE A 517 -2.92 3.37 -8.36
C ILE A 517 -4.19 2.54 -8.22
N GLN A 518 -4.16 1.65 -7.24
CA GLN A 518 -5.27 0.81 -6.80
C GLN A 518 -5.98 1.48 -5.62
N PHE A 519 -7.09 2.15 -5.88
CA PHE A 519 -7.90 2.82 -4.86
C PHE A 519 -8.88 1.85 -4.19
N LEU A 520 -8.78 1.70 -2.88
CA LEU A 520 -9.66 0.92 -2.02
C LEU A 520 -10.86 1.78 -1.60
N ARG A 521 -11.97 1.62 -2.28
CA ARG A 521 -13.24 2.27 -1.95
C ARG A 521 -14.04 1.39 -0.98
N TYR A 522 -14.50 1.97 0.13
CA TYR A 522 -15.47 1.28 1.00
C TYR A 522 -16.85 1.24 0.32
N ASP A 523 -17.38 0.04 0.13
CA ASP A 523 -18.76 -0.20 -0.31
C ASP A 523 -19.61 -0.48 0.93
N HIS A 524 -20.20 0.60 1.47
CA HIS A 524 -21.04 0.55 2.68
C HIS A 524 -22.17 -0.47 2.53
N LEU A 525 -22.93 -0.42 1.43
CA LEU A 525 -24.06 -1.34 1.24
C LEU A 525 -23.61 -2.79 1.06
N GLY A 526 -22.49 -3.03 0.38
CA GLY A 526 -21.94 -4.37 0.17
C GLY A 526 -21.12 -4.91 1.35
N GLN A 527 -20.82 -4.09 2.36
CA GLN A 527 -19.95 -4.41 3.49
C GLN A 527 -18.62 -5.01 3.05
N ARG A 528 -17.98 -4.36 2.07
CA ARG A 528 -16.72 -4.79 1.44
C ARG A 528 -15.88 -3.59 1.02
N ARG A 529 -14.59 -3.80 0.75
CA ARG A 529 -13.72 -2.80 0.13
C ARG A 529 -13.51 -3.19 -1.33
N VAL A 530 -13.77 -2.30 -2.28
CA VAL A 530 -13.59 -2.57 -3.71
C VAL A 530 -12.32 -1.86 -4.18
N VAL A 531 -11.43 -2.61 -4.81
CA VAL A 531 -10.25 -2.06 -5.47
C VAL A 531 -10.65 -1.54 -6.86
N GLU A 532 -10.28 -0.30 -7.16
CA GLU A 532 -10.55 0.40 -8.41
C GLU A 532 -9.25 1.03 -8.93
N SER A 533 -8.98 0.94 -10.22
CA SER A 533 -7.82 1.60 -10.81
C SER A 533 -8.11 3.09 -11.02
N VAL A 534 -7.23 3.96 -10.53
CA VAL A 534 -7.35 5.41 -10.74
C VAL A 534 -6.90 5.76 -12.16
N LEU A 535 -7.80 6.34 -12.95
CA LEU A 535 -7.49 6.76 -14.32
C LEU A 535 -6.74 8.10 -14.34
N PRO A 536 -5.74 8.26 -15.24
CA PRO A 536 -5.09 9.54 -15.47
C PRO A 536 -6.05 10.65 -15.89
N LYS A 537 -5.84 11.84 -15.33
CA LYS A 537 -6.57 13.07 -15.66
C LYS A 537 -5.61 14.08 -16.27
N VAL A 538 -6.05 14.76 -17.32
CA VAL A 538 -5.29 15.84 -17.94
C VAL A 538 -6.01 17.16 -17.68
N LEU A 539 -5.31 18.12 -17.06
CA LEU A 539 -5.86 19.43 -16.71
C LEU A 539 -5.08 20.55 -17.40
N PRO A 540 -5.67 21.73 -17.65
CA PRO A 540 -4.90 22.89 -18.11
C PRO A 540 -4.00 23.42 -16.98
N TRP A 541 -2.75 23.76 -17.30
CA TRP A 541 -1.87 24.43 -16.34
C TRP A 541 -2.42 25.84 -16.02
N PRO A 542 -2.59 26.21 -14.74
CA PRO A 542 -3.12 27.53 -14.41
C PRO A 542 -2.09 28.63 -14.65
N ALA A 543 -2.58 29.84 -14.92
CA ALA A 543 -1.74 31.02 -14.99
C ALA A 543 -1.10 31.32 -13.62
N ASP A 544 0.15 31.78 -13.65
CA ASP A 544 0.81 32.30 -12.45
C ASP A 544 0.12 33.58 -11.96
N ASN A 545 -0.02 33.68 -10.64
CA ASN A 545 -0.47 34.89 -9.96
C ASN A 545 0.58 35.99 -10.11
N THR A 546 0.13 37.21 -10.34
CA THR A 546 0.98 38.40 -10.31
C THR A 546 1.23 38.85 -8.87
N MET A 547 2.32 39.61 -8.67
CA MET A 547 2.63 40.23 -7.38
C MET A 547 1.46 41.07 -6.85
N ALA A 548 0.83 41.85 -7.73
CA ALA A 548 -0.34 42.67 -7.39
C ALA A 548 -1.53 41.81 -6.93
N ARG A 549 -1.86 40.75 -7.69
CA ARG A 549 -2.96 39.82 -7.34
C ARG A 549 -2.72 39.15 -6.00
N ASN A 550 -1.51 38.68 -5.72
CA ASN A 550 -1.21 38.06 -4.43
C ASN A 550 -1.17 39.08 -3.28
N THR A 551 -0.79 40.33 -3.55
CA THR A 551 -0.90 41.44 -2.58
C THR A 551 -2.36 41.69 -2.22
N GLU A 552 -3.25 41.75 -3.21
CA GLU A 552 -4.69 41.88 -2.99
C GLU A 552 -5.26 40.71 -2.20
N ARG A 553 -4.99 39.47 -2.62
CA ARG A 553 -5.42 38.25 -1.90
C ARG A 553 -4.97 38.26 -0.45
N LEU A 554 -3.74 38.70 -0.17
CA LEU A 554 -3.22 38.82 1.19
C LEU A 554 -3.96 39.91 1.97
N ASN A 555 -4.23 41.08 1.37
CA ASN A 555 -4.97 42.15 2.04
C ASN A 555 -6.44 41.78 2.28
N THR A 556 -7.06 40.98 1.40
CA THR A 556 -8.41 40.43 1.62
C THR A 556 -8.43 39.44 2.77
N MET A 557 -7.38 38.61 2.89
CA MET A 557 -7.25 37.63 3.97
C MET A 557 -6.85 38.30 5.30
N PHE A 558 -6.06 39.38 5.25
CA PHE A 558 -5.55 40.17 6.38
C PHE A 558 -5.95 41.65 6.27
N PRO A 559 -7.24 41.97 6.39
CA PRO A 559 -7.65 43.36 6.38
C PRO A 559 -7.03 44.08 7.57
N ARG A 560 -6.38 45.23 7.32
CA ARG A 560 -5.66 46.01 8.34
C ARG A 560 -6.52 46.39 9.54
N GLN A 561 -7.84 46.50 9.36
CA GLN A 561 -8.81 46.80 10.41
C GLN A 561 -8.90 45.65 11.44
N SER A 562 -8.89 44.40 10.97
CA SER A 562 -8.95 43.20 11.83
C SER A 562 -7.56 42.73 12.26
N PHE A 563 -6.53 43.02 11.48
CA PHE A 563 -5.13 42.63 11.74
C PHE A 563 -4.19 43.84 11.76
N PRO A 564 -4.35 44.79 12.71
CA PRO A 564 -3.55 46.03 12.76
C PRO A 564 -2.06 45.78 13.04
N ASN A 565 -1.73 44.60 13.56
CA ASN A 565 -0.37 44.16 13.88
C ASN A 565 0.31 43.43 12.71
N THR A 566 -0.25 43.46 11.51
CA THR A 566 0.28 42.82 10.30
C THR A 566 0.45 43.86 9.21
N ILE A 567 1.63 43.88 8.57
CA ILE A 567 1.92 44.72 7.41
C ILE A 567 2.22 43.82 6.20
N ILE A 568 1.53 44.06 5.09
CA ILE A 568 1.72 43.36 3.81
C ILE A 568 2.46 44.28 2.85
N GLY A 569 3.61 43.82 2.36
CA GLY A 569 4.47 44.52 1.43
C GLY A 569 5.53 45.37 2.15
N PRO A 570 5.27 46.68 2.36
CA PRO A 570 6.29 47.62 2.82
C PRO A 570 6.99 47.15 4.09
N LYS A 571 8.32 47.28 4.11
CA LYS A 571 9.10 47.04 5.33
C LYS A 571 8.63 48.00 6.43
N PRO A 572 8.29 47.51 7.64
CA PRO A 572 7.78 48.35 8.70
C PRO A 572 8.80 49.39 9.18
N PRO A 573 8.35 50.55 9.69
CA PRO A 573 9.22 51.58 10.21
C PRO A 573 9.94 51.13 11.50
N PRO A 574 11.05 51.80 11.88
CA PRO A 574 11.69 51.60 13.18
C PRO A 574 10.68 51.72 14.33
N GLY A 575 10.68 50.76 15.26
CA GLY A 575 9.75 50.71 16.40
C GLY A 575 8.48 49.88 16.18
N PHE A 576 8.21 49.39 14.97
CA PHE A 576 7.12 48.42 14.75
C PHE A 576 7.40 47.10 15.48
N PHE A 577 8.60 46.54 15.30
CA PHE A 577 9.03 45.33 15.99
C PHE A 577 9.49 45.65 17.42
N THR A 578 9.13 44.77 18.37
CA THR A 578 9.61 44.86 19.76
C THR A 578 11.10 44.50 19.89
N ASN A 579 11.63 43.68 18.97
CA ASN A 579 13.04 43.29 18.87
C ASN A 579 13.62 43.69 17.50
N ASN A 580 14.95 43.79 17.36
CA ASN A 580 15.68 44.20 16.14
C ASN A 580 15.57 43.21 14.94
N ARG A 581 14.37 42.71 14.65
CA ARG A 581 14.02 41.79 13.58
C ARG A 581 14.34 42.40 12.21
N LYS A 582 15.14 41.69 11.40
CA LYS A 582 15.53 42.12 10.05
C LYS A 582 14.88 41.30 8.91
N ALA A 583 14.16 40.23 9.23
CA ALA A 583 13.62 39.28 8.27
C ALA A 583 12.08 39.28 8.24
N CYS A 584 11.47 39.12 7.06
CA CYS A 584 10.01 38.98 6.89
C CYS A 584 9.48 37.65 7.44
N ASP A 585 8.16 37.49 7.57
CA ASP A 585 7.57 36.30 8.22
C ASP A 585 7.93 35.02 7.46
N MET A 586 7.96 35.09 6.12
CA MET A 586 8.39 33.98 5.27
C MET A 586 9.85 33.59 5.49
N CYS A 587 10.75 34.56 5.70
CA CYS A 587 12.15 34.26 5.96
C CYS A 587 12.36 33.70 7.39
N LEU A 588 11.61 34.20 8.37
CA LEU A 588 11.65 33.67 9.75
C LEU A 588 11.10 32.24 9.81
N SER A 589 9.96 31.99 9.17
CA SER A 589 9.33 30.66 9.13
C SER A 589 10.23 29.61 8.49
N GLN A 590 11.22 30.02 7.69
CA GLN A 590 12.20 29.15 7.06
C GLN A 590 13.41 28.79 7.95
N ARG A 591 13.74 29.55 9.00
CA ARG A 591 15.06 29.49 9.68
C ARG A 591 16.21 29.35 8.65
N THR A 592 16.12 30.10 7.57
CA THR A 592 17.05 30.00 6.43
C THR A 592 18.39 30.67 6.78
N THR A 593 19.49 30.13 6.25
CA THR A 593 20.79 30.83 6.24
C THR A 593 20.83 31.95 5.21
N THR A 594 19.84 32.03 4.32
CA THR A 594 19.72 33.05 3.28
C THR A 594 19.20 34.35 3.89
N ALA A 595 20.00 35.42 3.79
CA ALA A 595 19.61 36.72 4.32
C ALA A 595 18.30 37.24 3.66
N CYS A 596 17.40 37.82 4.46
CA CYS A 596 16.21 38.50 3.95
C CYS A 596 16.61 39.85 3.32
N LYS A 597 17.01 39.83 2.04
CA LYS A 597 17.30 41.03 1.26
C LYS A 597 16.00 41.59 0.68
N TYR A 598 15.43 42.56 1.39
CA TYR A 598 14.21 43.26 1.00
C TYR A 598 14.48 44.22 -0.16
N ASP A 599 13.55 44.27 -1.10
CA ASP A 599 13.56 45.14 -2.27
C ASP A 599 12.30 46.03 -2.25
N PRO A 600 12.44 47.36 -2.15
CA PRO A 600 11.30 48.26 -2.12
C PRO A 600 10.59 48.39 -3.48
N ALA A 601 11.21 47.99 -4.60
CA ALA A 601 10.62 48.15 -5.92
C ALA A 601 9.37 47.27 -6.12
N ASP A 602 9.37 46.07 -5.52
CA ASP A 602 8.26 45.11 -5.59
C ASP A 602 7.75 44.67 -4.21
N ASN A 603 8.22 45.33 -3.14
CA ASN A 603 7.91 45.03 -1.75
C ASN A 603 8.14 43.55 -1.35
N SER A 604 9.08 42.88 -2.01
CA SER A 604 9.39 41.48 -1.78
C SER A 604 10.85 41.28 -1.37
N CYS A 605 11.22 40.04 -1.04
CA CYS A 605 12.61 39.66 -0.85
C CYS A 605 12.93 38.47 -1.75
N GLN A 606 14.20 38.12 -1.85
CA GLN A 606 14.63 36.97 -2.64
C GLN A 606 13.92 35.65 -2.27
N CYS A 607 13.41 35.49 -1.04
CA CYS A 607 12.66 34.30 -0.64
C CYS A 607 11.17 34.35 -1.05
N CYS A 608 10.57 35.54 -1.11
CA CYS A 608 9.15 35.72 -1.44
C CYS A 608 8.90 35.83 -2.96
N ARG A 609 9.89 36.34 -3.70
CA ARG A 609 9.78 36.58 -5.15
C ARG A 609 9.50 35.31 -5.99
N PRO A 610 10.12 34.13 -5.73
CA PRO A 610 9.75 32.87 -6.41
C PRO A 610 8.27 32.48 -6.30
N LEU A 611 7.59 32.99 -5.28
CA LEU A 611 6.18 32.73 -4.99
C LEU A 611 5.26 33.84 -5.54
N ASN A 612 5.81 34.82 -6.26
CA ASN A 612 5.12 36.03 -6.72
C ASN A 612 4.29 36.70 -5.61
N ARG A 613 4.83 36.80 -4.39
CA ARG A 613 4.13 37.42 -3.25
C ARG A 613 4.98 38.47 -2.55
N PRO A 614 4.35 39.51 -1.98
CA PRO A 614 5.06 40.50 -1.18
C PRO A 614 5.57 39.90 0.13
N CYS A 615 6.54 40.57 0.75
CA CYS A 615 6.91 40.29 2.14
C CYS A 615 5.73 40.56 3.08
N THR A 616 5.58 39.74 4.11
CA THR A 616 4.66 40.03 5.22
C THR A 616 5.47 40.26 6.49
N TRP A 617 4.91 41.08 7.38
CA TRP A 617 5.54 41.44 8.64
C TRP A 617 4.49 41.47 9.77
N SER A 618 4.53 40.48 10.65
CA SER A 618 3.76 40.50 11.90
C SER A 618 4.53 41.17 13.04
N ARG A 619 3.80 41.83 13.94
CA ARG A 619 4.36 42.56 15.08
C ARG A 619 4.87 41.66 16.20
N ALA A 620 4.33 40.44 16.32
CA ALA A 620 4.83 39.45 17.26
C ALA A 620 6.37 39.36 17.11
N GLY A 621 7.09 39.37 18.24
CA GLY A 621 8.53 39.65 18.33
C GLY A 621 9.46 38.53 17.83
N GLN A 622 10.37 38.04 18.67
CA GLN A 622 11.03 36.74 18.43
C GLN A 622 10.17 35.56 18.91
N ASP A 623 9.18 35.83 19.78
CA ASP A 623 8.23 34.85 20.33
C ASP A 623 7.23 34.31 19.30
N VAL A 624 7.20 34.90 18.09
CA VAL A 624 6.51 34.25 16.99
C VAL A 624 7.05 32.84 16.82
N MET A 625 8.34 32.59 17.12
CA MET A 625 8.98 31.26 17.12
C MET A 625 8.31 30.23 18.03
N ASP A 626 7.79 30.65 19.19
CA ASP A 626 7.15 29.78 20.17
C ASP A 626 5.62 29.72 19.92
N GLU A 627 5.01 30.83 19.46
CA GLU A 627 3.63 30.83 18.92
C GLU A 627 3.52 30.03 17.60
N PHE A 628 4.62 29.85 16.87
CA PHE A 628 4.73 29.08 15.62
C PHE A 628 4.50 27.58 15.85
N VAL A 629 5.02 27.04 16.96
CA VAL A 629 4.90 25.62 17.32
C VAL A 629 3.46 25.26 17.64
N HIS A 630 2.62 26.25 17.99
CA HIS A 630 1.20 26.05 18.30
C HIS A 630 0.24 26.51 17.20
N GLY A 631 0.75 26.83 16.00
CA GLY A 631 -0.05 26.94 14.78
C GLY A 631 -0.94 28.18 14.62
N LYS A 632 -0.75 29.27 15.38
CA LYS A 632 -1.72 30.39 15.37
C LYS A 632 -1.42 31.49 14.35
N SER A 633 -0.28 32.18 14.42
CA SER A 633 -0.13 33.48 13.73
C SER A 633 0.32 33.42 12.24
N LEU A 634 1.00 32.37 11.78
CA LEU A 634 1.44 32.26 10.38
C LEU A 634 0.41 31.60 9.47
N GLU A 635 -0.33 30.61 9.97
CA GLU A 635 -1.44 30.02 9.22
C GLU A 635 -2.47 31.08 8.89
N GLU A 636 -2.72 31.96 9.88
CA GLU A 636 -2.94 33.40 9.76
C GLU A 636 -2.64 33.88 8.34
N LEU A 637 -1.42 34.39 8.16
CA LEU A 637 -0.86 35.01 6.96
C LEU A 637 -0.78 34.14 5.67
N GLY A 638 -1.47 33.01 5.64
CA GLY A 638 -1.43 32.03 4.57
C GLY A 638 -0.07 31.36 4.46
N ILE A 639 0.64 31.22 5.59
CA ILE A 639 1.96 30.57 5.71
C ILE A 639 1.79 29.37 6.63
N ALA A 640 1.68 28.16 6.08
CA ALA A 640 1.53 26.95 6.89
C ALA A 640 2.74 26.76 7.84
N VAL A 641 2.57 26.19 9.06
CA VAL A 641 3.69 25.88 10.01
C VAL A 641 3.80 24.38 10.30
N ASN A 642 5.02 23.83 10.33
CA ASN A 642 5.25 22.40 10.60
C ASN A 642 5.60 22.24 12.10
N LEU A 643 4.82 21.42 12.81
CA LEU A 643 4.78 21.30 14.27
C LEU A 643 5.89 20.41 14.87
N SER A 644 6.65 19.69 14.04
CA SER A 644 7.55 18.59 14.44
C SER A 644 8.92 18.99 15.03
N ARG A 645 9.30 20.27 14.95
CA ARG A 645 10.71 20.66 15.04
C ARG A 645 11.34 20.62 16.44
N ASP A 646 10.56 20.47 17.49
CA ASP A 646 11.07 20.55 18.87
C ASP A 646 11.43 19.17 19.47
N VAL A 647 11.29 18.08 18.70
CA VAL A 647 11.37 16.70 19.23
C VAL A 647 12.51 15.85 18.64
N GLY A 648 13.50 16.44 17.94
CA GLY A 648 14.66 15.69 17.41
C GLY A 648 14.35 14.83 16.18
N SER A 649 15.12 13.75 15.93
CA SER A 649 14.74 12.75 14.92
C SER A 649 13.44 12.11 15.40
N MET A 650 12.30 12.55 14.88
CA MET A 650 10.96 12.05 15.26
C MET A 650 10.72 10.61 14.75
N ILE A 651 11.70 9.71 14.94
CA ILE A 651 11.53 8.29 14.76
C ILE A 651 10.61 7.80 15.88
N GLY A 652 9.31 7.81 15.59
CA GLY A 652 8.30 7.37 16.51
C GLY A 652 8.16 5.84 16.47
N PRO A 653 7.91 5.17 17.60
CA PRO A 653 7.20 3.89 17.52
C PRO A 653 5.82 4.14 16.92
N MET A 654 5.41 3.30 15.98
CA MET A 654 4.03 3.35 15.49
C MET A 654 3.10 2.89 16.61
N ALA A 655 2.05 3.68 16.89
CA ALA A 655 1.05 3.33 17.90
C ALA A 655 0.28 2.07 17.50
N GLU A 656 -0.10 2.01 16.22
CA GLU A 656 -0.65 0.83 15.57
C GLU A 656 0.30 0.39 14.47
N PRO A 657 0.75 -0.88 14.45
CA PRO A 657 1.60 -1.36 13.38
C PRO A 657 0.83 -1.27 12.05
N PRO A 658 1.52 -0.96 10.93
CA PRO A 658 0.87 -0.88 9.63
C PRO A 658 0.27 -2.23 9.24
N PHE A 659 0.84 -3.32 9.72
CA PHE A 659 0.29 -4.67 9.68
C PHE A 659 1.15 -5.59 10.57
N ASP A 660 0.74 -6.84 10.72
CA ASP A 660 1.41 -7.84 11.56
C ASP A 660 2.93 -7.91 11.26
N PRO A 661 3.81 -7.65 12.24
CA PRO A 661 5.26 -7.77 12.10
C PRO A 661 5.72 -9.15 11.58
N ASP A 662 4.97 -10.22 11.89
CA ASP A 662 5.27 -11.58 11.42
C ASP A 662 5.09 -11.69 9.89
N ILE A 663 4.29 -10.81 9.29
CA ILE A 663 4.13 -10.68 7.84
C ILE A 663 5.35 -9.99 7.20
N GLU A 664 5.86 -8.91 7.77
CA GLU A 664 7.06 -8.23 7.26
C GLU A 664 8.32 -9.11 7.39
N GLY A 665 8.44 -9.86 8.49
CA GLY A 665 9.54 -10.79 8.73
C GLY A 665 9.67 -11.92 7.72
N MET A 666 8.67 -12.16 6.86
CA MET A 666 8.70 -13.21 5.83
C MET A 666 9.63 -12.88 4.64
N GLU A 667 9.88 -11.60 4.33
CA GLU A 667 10.74 -11.22 3.21
C GLU A 667 12.22 -11.07 3.60
N HIS A 668 12.49 -10.57 4.81
CA HIS A 668 13.84 -10.32 5.34
C HIS A 668 14.61 -11.61 5.66
N GLY A 669 13.98 -12.78 5.50
CA GLY A 669 14.56 -14.09 5.81
C GLY A 669 15.74 -14.54 4.94
N ASP A 670 15.95 -13.93 3.76
CA ASP A 670 16.90 -14.43 2.74
C ASP A 670 17.82 -13.36 2.13
N GLN A 671 18.18 -12.29 2.85
CA GLN A 671 19.23 -11.34 2.41
C GLN A 671 20.65 -11.72 2.84
N GLN A 672 20.92 -13.00 3.10
CA GLN A 672 22.30 -13.49 3.27
C GLN A 672 22.53 -14.67 2.32
N GLY A 673 22.91 -14.32 1.09
CA GLY A 673 23.60 -15.19 0.14
C GLY A 673 24.94 -14.56 -0.18
#